data_AF-A0A2V8BD37-F1
#
_entry.id   AF-A0A2V8BD37-F1
#
_cell.length_a   1.000
_cell.length_b   1.000
_cell.length_c   1.000
_cell.angle_alpha   90.00
_cell.angle_beta   90.00
_cell.angle_gamma   90.00
#
_symmetry.space_group_name_H-M   'P 1'
#
loop_
_entity.id
_entity.type
_entity.pdbx_description
1 polymer ?
#
loop_
_entity_poly.entity_id
_entity_poly.type
_entity_poly.pdbx_seq_one_letter_code
_entity_poly.pdbx_strand_id
1 'polypeptide(L)'
;MALGALSTGLASQTPGRPKGTVERVKVHGSTLEGNLEGDPADRDVSIYLPPSYATATSRRYPVVYLLHGYTDNDDRWFGRVQHFISVPEVVDKSLAAGAREMIVVMPNAYTRYQGSMYSSSATTGDWERFITKDLVSYVDGHYRTIAEVKSRGLAGHSMGGYGTIRIGMKSPDVFSSIYALSPCCMIFTMNAGAGRGAPPRAESITTIEEFEKADFPTKAQFASAAAWSPNPKNPPFFFDLPTRNGELQPLVAAKWAANAPLAMVDQYLGNLRRLRAIAADAGDMDNPIAGTVRTLHDMLETNGVAHAIEIYEGNHVNRIAERVETRVLPFFSVNLAFPGEAPASTRQKIAGAGAQALSQQLAAAVERGDTPGVVALVVGRDGVIYEGAAGKLDVGRNVPMPVNAIFNIASMTKPITSVAIMMLLEDGKLRLDDPVSQYLPEFNNLQVITKFNEVDGTYETRPARRAMTIRHLMAHTSGIGYGFTNPIVNRLQRGTQKSEWELPLLSDPGDKWNYSASTRVLGLIVEKITGMPLEPLYQRRIFQPLGMVDTSWAVAADKQSRVATTHSRASGTLEEQPRTPIPSTPTPPFRGDGGLYSTVRDYGLFMRMLLNGGRLGSNRLLTENTVRMMGENQIGSIFVEQQPDADTLRTRPFPLGAGRDKFGLGFQIASNDKRSARFRSPGSLSWAGIFNTEFWIDPVRHIGGVQMMQVLPFYDERAIRTLRDFEELVYQHLR
;
A
#
# COMPACT_ATOMS: atom_id res chain seq x y z
N MET A 1 -33.31 -59.97 20.53
CA MET A 1 -32.00 -59.41 20.91
C MET A 1 -31.45 -58.65 19.73
N ALA A 2 -31.57 -57.33 19.73
CA ALA A 2 -31.05 -56.44 18.71
C ALA A 2 -30.06 -55.49 19.37
N LEU A 3 -28.80 -55.51 18.95
CA LEU A 3 -27.75 -54.59 19.39
C LEU A 3 -27.40 -53.71 18.19
N GLY A 4 -27.98 -52.51 18.17
CA GLY A 4 -27.62 -51.44 17.25
C GLY A 4 -26.42 -50.66 17.78
N ALA A 5 -25.45 -50.44 16.91
CA ALA A 5 -24.26 -49.65 17.19
C ALA A 5 -24.60 -48.15 17.28
N LEU A 6 -24.27 -47.53 18.41
CA LEU A 6 -24.30 -46.08 18.61
C LEU A 6 -23.01 -45.47 18.06
N SER A 7 -23.09 -44.76 16.93
CA SER A 7 -22.05 -43.83 16.49
C SER A 7 -22.38 -42.42 17.01
N THR A 8 -21.61 -41.94 17.98
CA THR A 8 -21.68 -40.56 18.47
C THR A 8 -21.02 -39.62 17.46
N GLY A 9 -21.82 -39.03 16.58
CA GLY A 9 -21.39 -37.92 15.73
C GLY A 9 -21.22 -36.65 16.56
N LEU A 10 -19.99 -36.33 16.94
CA LEU A 10 -19.61 -34.97 17.33
C LEU A 10 -19.65 -34.11 16.06
N ALA A 11 -20.78 -33.45 15.82
CA ALA A 11 -20.86 -32.37 14.86
C ALA A 11 -19.88 -31.27 15.28
N SER A 12 -18.81 -31.09 14.50
CA SER A 12 -17.94 -29.93 14.59
C SER A 12 -18.77 -28.67 14.36
N GLN A 13 -19.09 -27.95 15.43
CA GLN A 13 -19.64 -26.61 15.29
C GLN A 13 -18.56 -25.72 14.69
N THR A 14 -18.72 -25.36 13.42
CA THR A 14 -18.00 -24.25 12.82
C THR A 14 -18.19 -23.03 13.73
N PRO A 15 -17.12 -22.36 14.21
CA PRO A 15 -17.27 -21.15 15.01
C PRO A 15 -18.15 -20.16 14.24
N GLY A 16 -19.23 -19.69 14.86
CA GLY A 16 -20.15 -18.75 14.24
C GLY A 16 -19.40 -17.51 13.74
N ARG A 17 -19.71 -17.05 12.52
CA ARG A 17 -19.15 -15.80 11.99
C ARG A 17 -19.45 -14.66 12.99
N PRO A 18 -18.48 -13.80 13.31
CA PRO A 18 -18.75 -12.63 14.16
C PRO A 18 -19.81 -11.76 13.46
N LYS A 19 -20.93 -11.52 14.15
CA LYS A 19 -22.07 -10.74 13.65
C LYS A 19 -22.27 -9.49 14.49
N GLY A 20 -22.45 -8.35 13.83
CA GLY A 20 -22.85 -7.10 14.49
C GLY A 20 -24.35 -7.05 14.80
N THR A 21 -24.77 -5.95 15.42
CA THR A 21 -26.18 -5.64 15.69
C THR A 21 -26.59 -4.37 14.97
N VAL A 22 -27.87 -4.28 14.60
CA VAL A 22 -28.43 -3.12 13.90
C VAL A 22 -29.46 -2.44 14.78
N GLU A 23 -29.34 -1.12 14.88
CA GLU A 23 -30.33 -0.25 15.51
C GLU A 23 -30.91 0.72 14.48
N ARG A 24 -32.15 1.16 14.71
CA ARG A 24 -32.75 2.28 13.97
C ARG A 24 -33.28 3.28 14.97
N VAL A 25 -32.81 4.50 14.90
CA VAL A 25 -33.11 5.57 15.85
C VAL A 25 -33.67 6.78 15.12
N LYS A 26 -34.36 7.66 15.86
CA LYS A 26 -34.72 8.99 15.36
C LYS A 26 -33.71 10.01 15.84
N VAL A 27 -33.15 10.76 14.91
CA VAL A 27 -32.23 11.87 15.16
C VAL A 27 -32.92 13.16 14.77
N HIS A 28 -33.11 14.05 15.74
CA HIS A 28 -33.68 15.36 15.51
C HIS A 28 -32.65 16.29 14.84
N GLY A 29 -32.93 16.71 13.61
CA GLY A 29 -32.10 17.63 12.85
C GLY A 29 -32.53 19.07 13.01
N SER A 30 -32.02 19.79 14.01
CA SER A 30 -32.31 21.23 14.20
C SER A 30 -32.01 22.06 12.94
N THR A 31 -31.06 21.62 12.13
CA THR A 31 -30.66 22.25 10.86
C THR A 31 -31.63 21.99 9.70
N LEU A 32 -32.59 21.08 9.88
CA LEU A 32 -33.63 20.75 8.91
C LEU A 32 -34.98 21.41 9.23
N GLU A 33 -35.11 22.05 10.40
CA GLU A 33 -36.34 22.75 10.79
C GLU A 33 -36.66 23.89 9.82
N GLY A 34 -37.95 24.07 9.53
CA GLY A 34 -38.42 25.15 8.67
C GLY A 34 -38.10 24.99 7.19
N ASN A 35 -37.68 23.80 6.73
CA ASN A 35 -37.60 23.50 5.30
C ASN A 35 -38.97 23.72 4.62
N LEU A 36 -38.95 24.31 3.42
CA LEU A 36 -40.18 24.72 2.74
C LEU A 36 -40.94 23.55 2.10
N GLU A 37 -40.30 22.39 1.89
CA GLU A 37 -40.98 21.19 1.37
C GLU A 37 -41.86 20.48 2.41
N GLY A 38 -41.72 20.84 3.69
CA GLY A 38 -42.53 20.36 4.79
C GLY A 38 -42.12 19.00 5.35
N ASP A 39 -40.89 18.56 5.07
CA ASP A 39 -40.38 17.29 5.57
C ASP A 39 -40.07 17.37 7.07
N PRO A 40 -40.21 16.25 7.82
CA PRO A 40 -39.91 16.22 9.24
C PRO A 40 -38.42 16.41 9.50
N ALA A 41 -38.09 17.23 10.50
CA ALA A 41 -36.74 17.41 11.01
C ALA A 41 -36.20 16.15 11.72
N ASP A 42 -37.09 15.31 12.26
CA ASP A 42 -36.73 14.01 12.84
C ASP A 42 -36.47 12.98 11.73
N ARG A 43 -35.21 12.58 11.60
CA ARG A 43 -34.77 11.63 10.57
C ARG A 43 -34.53 10.25 11.16
N ASP A 44 -35.01 9.23 10.47
CA ASP A 44 -34.60 7.86 10.78
C ASP A 44 -33.13 7.64 10.42
N VAL A 45 -32.39 6.96 11.29
CA VAL A 45 -30.97 6.67 11.11
C VAL A 45 -30.73 5.21 11.47
N SER A 46 -30.19 4.44 10.53
CA SER A 46 -29.77 3.06 10.77
C SER A 46 -28.31 3.01 11.19
N ILE A 47 -28.02 2.25 12.25
CA ILE A 47 -26.71 2.16 12.89
C ILE A 47 -26.32 0.70 13.00
N TYR A 48 -25.19 0.34 12.42
CA TYR A 48 -24.55 -0.97 12.64
C TYR A 48 -23.52 -0.84 13.75
N LEU A 49 -23.64 -1.70 14.76
CA LEU A 49 -22.71 -1.84 15.86
C LEU A 49 -21.88 -3.12 15.67
N PRO A 50 -20.55 -3.04 15.77
CA PRO A 50 -19.69 -4.19 15.49
C PRO A 50 -19.86 -5.32 16.52
N PRO A 51 -19.47 -6.55 16.19
CA PRO A 51 -19.63 -7.73 17.05
C PRO A 51 -19.16 -7.55 18.49
N SER A 52 -18.01 -6.89 18.70
CA SER A 52 -17.49 -6.65 20.05
C SER A 52 -18.23 -5.56 20.83
N TYR A 53 -19.14 -4.80 20.22
CA TYR A 53 -19.76 -3.64 20.88
C TYR A 53 -20.47 -4.03 22.17
N ALA A 54 -21.23 -5.13 22.17
CA ALA A 54 -21.97 -5.60 23.35
C ALA A 54 -21.06 -6.15 24.46
N THR A 55 -19.91 -6.74 24.12
CA THR A 55 -19.05 -7.47 25.06
C THR A 55 -17.86 -6.64 25.55
N ALA A 56 -17.29 -5.79 24.70
CA ALA A 56 -16.18 -4.89 25.01
C ALA A 56 -16.71 -3.53 25.50
N THR A 57 -17.31 -3.51 26.69
CA THR A 57 -18.06 -2.36 27.22
C THR A 57 -17.24 -1.08 27.42
N SER A 58 -15.92 -1.17 27.53
CA SER A 58 -15.00 -0.02 27.63
C SER A 58 -14.42 0.43 26.27
N ARG A 59 -14.62 -0.35 25.21
CA ARG A 59 -14.07 -0.05 23.89
C ARG A 59 -14.88 1.03 23.20
N ARG A 60 -14.16 1.98 22.58
CA ARG A 60 -14.71 2.99 21.68
C ARG A 60 -14.45 2.59 20.22
N TYR A 61 -15.17 3.16 19.28
CA TYR A 61 -15.08 2.75 17.87
C TYR A 61 -14.97 3.95 16.94
N PRO A 62 -14.19 3.87 15.85
CA PRO A 62 -14.32 4.82 14.75
C PRO A 62 -15.71 4.75 14.13
N VAL A 63 -16.11 5.81 13.44
CA VAL A 63 -17.43 5.90 12.81
C VAL A 63 -17.28 6.20 11.32
N VAL A 64 -17.94 5.40 10.49
CA VAL A 64 -18.12 5.68 9.06
C VAL A 64 -19.56 6.09 8.82
N TYR A 65 -19.74 7.31 8.32
CA TYR A 65 -21.04 7.82 7.90
C TYR A 65 -21.23 7.47 6.43
N LEU A 66 -22.20 6.61 6.13
CA LEU A 66 -22.48 6.08 4.80
C LEU A 66 -23.76 6.72 4.23
N LEU A 67 -23.61 7.50 3.18
CA LEU A 67 -24.67 8.27 2.53
C LEU A 67 -25.29 7.47 1.38
N HIS A 68 -26.60 7.24 1.42
CA HIS A 68 -27.31 6.49 0.37
C HIS A 68 -27.57 7.33 -0.90
N GLY A 69 -27.87 6.64 -2.00
CA GLY A 69 -28.16 7.23 -3.31
C GLY A 69 -29.55 7.85 -3.45
N TYR A 70 -29.78 8.51 -4.59
CA TYR A 70 -31.07 9.12 -4.95
C TYR A 70 -32.16 8.04 -5.09
N THR A 71 -33.39 8.34 -4.69
CA THR A 71 -34.55 7.40 -4.61
C THR A 71 -34.41 6.24 -3.62
N ASP A 72 -33.33 6.22 -2.84
CA ASP A 72 -33.01 5.18 -1.87
C ASP A 72 -33.18 5.65 -0.43
N ASN A 73 -33.04 4.76 0.55
CA ASN A 73 -33.10 5.11 1.97
C ASN A 73 -32.34 4.11 2.84
N ASP A 74 -32.29 4.39 4.14
CA ASP A 74 -31.61 3.54 5.11
C ASP A 74 -32.20 2.12 5.20
N ASP A 75 -33.52 1.96 5.09
CA ASP A 75 -34.21 0.67 5.18
C ASP A 75 -33.80 -0.32 4.09
N ARG A 76 -33.65 0.18 2.86
CA ARG A 76 -33.22 -0.64 1.71
C ARG A 76 -31.80 -1.12 1.87
N TRP A 77 -30.90 -0.27 2.33
CA TRP A 77 -29.49 -0.63 2.54
C TRP A 77 -29.27 -1.52 3.77
N PHE A 78 -30.08 -1.38 4.81
CA PHE A 78 -29.96 -2.18 6.05
C PHE A 78 -30.79 -3.46 6.05
N GLY A 79 -31.24 -3.92 4.87
CA GLY A 79 -31.78 -5.26 4.67
C GLY A 79 -33.22 -5.47 5.18
N ARG A 80 -33.95 -4.39 5.47
CA ARG A 80 -35.39 -4.48 5.81
C ARG A 80 -36.27 -4.65 4.58
N VAL A 81 -35.72 -4.33 3.40
CA VAL A 81 -36.33 -4.53 2.08
C VAL A 81 -35.29 -5.20 1.18
N GLN A 82 -35.71 -6.12 0.30
CA GLN A 82 -34.80 -6.72 -0.68
C GLN A 82 -34.18 -5.64 -1.57
N HIS A 83 -32.86 -5.63 -1.67
CA HIS A 83 -32.10 -4.59 -2.35
C HIS A 83 -30.77 -5.13 -2.89
N PHE A 84 -30.05 -4.36 -3.71
CA PHE A 84 -28.76 -4.80 -4.29
C PHE A 84 -27.63 -4.89 -3.25
N ILE A 85 -27.84 -4.37 -2.05
CA ILE A 85 -26.89 -4.42 -0.94
C ILE A 85 -27.62 -4.62 0.40
N SER A 86 -26.97 -5.36 1.30
CA SER A 86 -27.27 -5.43 2.72
C SER A 86 -26.01 -5.00 3.49
N VAL A 87 -26.02 -3.78 4.04
CA VAL A 87 -24.88 -3.21 4.79
C VAL A 87 -24.47 -4.10 5.96
N PRO A 88 -25.38 -4.62 6.80
CA PRO A 88 -24.97 -5.49 7.90
C PRO A 88 -24.22 -6.74 7.42
N GLU A 89 -24.70 -7.38 6.35
CA GLU A 89 -24.05 -8.57 5.80
C GLU A 89 -22.68 -8.26 5.18
N VAL A 90 -22.57 -7.14 4.47
CA VAL A 90 -21.32 -6.70 3.86
C VAL A 90 -20.30 -6.32 4.93
N VAL A 91 -20.72 -5.63 5.99
CA VAL A 91 -19.84 -5.29 7.11
C VAL A 91 -19.37 -6.56 7.82
N ASP A 92 -20.27 -7.49 8.15
CA ASP A 92 -19.92 -8.78 8.76
C ASP A 92 -18.91 -9.57 7.90
N LYS A 93 -19.09 -9.61 6.57
CA LYS A 93 -18.14 -10.25 5.65
C LYS A 93 -16.78 -9.58 5.64
N SER A 94 -16.76 -8.25 5.60
CA SER A 94 -15.50 -7.49 5.60
C SER A 94 -14.74 -7.68 6.92
N LEU A 95 -15.44 -7.67 8.06
CA LEU A 95 -14.85 -7.97 9.37
C LEU A 95 -14.29 -9.39 9.43
N ALA A 96 -15.01 -10.37 8.89
CA ALA A 96 -14.52 -11.75 8.78
C ALA A 96 -13.28 -11.87 7.85
N ALA A 97 -13.13 -10.97 6.88
CA ALA A 97 -11.98 -10.85 6.01
C ALA A 97 -10.81 -10.04 6.61
N GLY A 98 -10.94 -9.54 7.85
CA GLY A 98 -9.88 -8.84 8.57
C GLY A 98 -10.02 -7.31 8.62
N ALA A 99 -11.13 -6.74 8.14
CA ALA A 99 -11.43 -5.33 8.41
C ALA A 99 -11.60 -5.09 9.92
N ARG A 100 -11.27 -3.88 10.35
CA ARG A 100 -11.30 -3.51 11.77
C ARG A 100 -12.70 -3.04 12.16
N GLU A 101 -13.13 -3.39 13.36
CA GLU A 101 -14.46 -3.06 13.86
C GLU A 101 -14.69 -1.55 14.01
N MET A 102 -15.74 -1.06 13.35
CA MET A 102 -16.18 0.34 13.34
C MET A 102 -17.70 0.40 13.41
N ILE A 103 -18.25 1.55 13.83
CA ILE A 103 -19.69 1.83 13.75
C ILE A 103 -19.97 2.35 12.35
N VAL A 104 -21.03 1.87 11.71
CA VAL A 104 -21.49 2.38 10.41
C VAL A 104 -22.85 3.04 10.59
N VAL A 105 -22.96 4.30 10.19
CA VAL A 105 -24.16 5.13 10.38
C VAL A 105 -24.70 5.55 9.02
N MET A 106 -25.98 5.31 8.77
CA MET A 106 -26.66 5.77 7.56
C MET A 106 -27.91 6.59 7.93
N PRO A 107 -27.89 7.90 7.69
CA PRO A 107 -29.09 8.72 7.82
C PRO A 107 -30.03 8.49 6.63
N ASN A 108 -31.34 8.47 6.89
CA ASN A 108 -32.34 8.54 5.85
C ASN A 108 -32.43 9.99 5.33
N ALA A 109 -31.84 10.26 4.17
CA ALA A 109 -31.84 11.51 3.44
C ALA A 109 -32.89 11.57 2.32
N TYR A 110 -33.88 10.67 2.33
CA TYR A 110 -35.00 10.67 1.39
C TYR A 110 -35.97 11.81 1.72
N THR A 111 -36.10 12.77 0.81
CA THR A 111 -36.99 13.93 0.99
C THR A 111 -38.30 13.78 0.21
N ARG A 112 -39.19 14.78 0.28
CA ARG A 112 -40.36 14.92 -0.61
C ARG A 112 -40.00 14.75 -2.08
N TYR A 113 -38.85 15.29 -2.50
CA TYR A 113 -38.32 15.13 -3.85
C TYR A 113 -37.40 13.90 -4.04
N GLN A 114 -37.47 12.94 -3.12
CA GLN A 114 -36.78 11.63 -3.13
C GLN A 114 -35.26 11.69 -2.93
N GLY A 115 -34.74 12.83 -2.46
CA GLY A 115 -33.33 12.98 -2.12
C GLY A 115 -32.94 14.42 -1.86
N SER A 116 -32.14 14.63 -0.82
CA SER A 116 -31.71 15.96 -0.38
C SER A 116 -30.55 16.57 -1.16
N MET A 117 -29.88 15.77 -2.00
CA MET A 117 -28.57 16.07 -2.56
C MET A 117 -27.54 16.46 -1.49
N TYR A 118 -27.72 16.10 -0.21
CA TYR A 118 -26.79 16.42 0.89
C TYR A 118 -26.24 17.86 0.85
N SER A 119 -27.08 18.82 0.45
CA SER A 119 -26.73 20.21 0.20
C SER A 119 -27.54 21.12 1.11
N SER A 120 -27.02 22.31 1.41
CA SER A 120 -27.77 23.30 2.18
C SER A 120 -28.79 24.02 1.30
N SER A 121 -30.08 23.96 1.65
CA SER A 121 -31.17 24.61 0.91
C SER A 121 -32.26 25.12 1.84
N ALA A 122 -32.84 26.28 1.51
CA ALA A 122 -34.07 26.73 2.18
C ALA A 122 -35.26 25.81 1.88
N THR A 123 -35.26 25.12 0.73
CA THR A 123 -36.37 24.25 0.33
C THR A 123 -36.31 22.91 1.04
N THR A 124 -35.14 22.26 1.08
CA THR A 124 -34.98 20.90 1.62
C THR A 124 -34.35 20.85 3.01
N GLY A 125 -33.89 21.98 3.55
CA GLY A 125 -33.17 22.07 4.82
C GLY A 125 -31.64 22.04 4.66
N ASP A 126 -30.91 22.32 5.74
CA ASP A 126 -29.44 22.35 5.74
C ASP A 126 -28.85 20.96 5.98
N TRP A 127 -28.92 20.11 4.94
CA TRP A 127 -28.43 18.73 5.02
C TRP A 127 -26.91 18.63 5.21
N GLU A 128 -26.14 19.62 4.79
CA GLU A 128 -24.70 19.65 5.04
C GLU A 128 -24.41 19.75 6.54
N ARG A 129 -25.10 20.66 7.24
CA ARG A 129 -24.99 20.78 8.70
C ARG A 129 -25.67 19.64 9.43
N PHE A 130 -26.75 19.07 8.91
CA PHE A 130 -27.34 17.87 9.50
C PHE A 130 -26.29 16.75 9.59
N ILE A 131 -25.58 16.46 8.49
CA ILE A 131 -24.54 15.44 8.46
C ILE A 131 -23.33 15.81 9.34
N THR A 132 -22.85 17.05 9.24
CA THR A 132 -21.58 17.45 9.89
C THR A 132 -21.71 17.83 11.36
N LYS A 133 -22.92 18.18 11.81
CA LYS A 133 -23.19 18.68 13.16
C LYS A 133 -24.22 17.83 13.88
N ASP A 134 -25.47 17.81 13.42
CA ASP A 134 -26.57 17.22 14.19
C ASP A 134 -26.40 15.71 14.34
N LEU A 135 -26.12 15.02 13.22
CA LEU A 135 -25.89 13.59 13.19
C LEU A 135 -24.62 13.19 13.94
N VAL A 136 -23.50 13.89 13.73
CA VAL A 136 -22.25 13.61 14.46
C VAL A 136 -22.44 13.80 15.96
N SER A 137 -23.09 14.89 16.37
CA SER A 137 -23.32 15.19 17.79
C SER A 137 -24.22 14.13 18.43
N TYR A 138 -25.26 13.69 17.73
CA TYR A 138 -26.12 12.61 18.21
C TYR A 138 -25.33 11.31 18.38
N VAL A 139 -24.59 10.89 17.35
CA VAL A 139 -23.86 9.62 17.38
C VAL A 139 -22.77 9.61 18.45
N ASP A 140 -21.97 10.68 18.56
CA ASP A 140 -20.94 10.80 19.59
C ASP A 140 -21.52 10.90 21.01
N GLY A 141 -22.74 11.44 21.16
CA GLY A 141 -23.44 11.55 22.43
C GLY A 141 -24.12 10.25 22.90
N HIS A 142 -24.52 9.37 21.98
CA HIS A 142 -25.32 8.17 22.28
C HIS A 142 -24.56 6.85 22.12
N TYR A 143 -23.44 6.84 21.39
CA TYR A 143 -22.67 5.62 21.11
C TYR A 143 -21.23 5.73 21.63
N ARG A 144 -20.57 4.58 21.85
CA ARG A 144 -19.16 4.52 22.25
C ARG A 144 -18.25 4.82 21.06
N THR A 145 -18.24 6.07 20.60
CA THR A 145 -17.38 6.51 19.50
C THR A 145 -16.01 6.97 20.01
N ILE A 146 -15.03 7.00 19.10
CA ILE A 146 -13.84 7.85 19.23
C ILE A 146 -14.19 9.18 18.59
N ALA A 147 -14.60 10.15 19.39
CA ALA A 147 -15.11 11.45 18.96
C ALA A 147 -14.01 12.41 18.47
N GLU A 148 -13.14 11.94 17.58
CA GLU A 148 -12.04 12.70 16.98
C GLU A 148 -12.12 12.68 15.45
N VAL A 149 -11.71 13.76 14.78
CA VAL A 149 -11.72 13.90 13.31
C VAL A 149 -11.00 12.72 12.62
N LYS A 150 -9.85 12.32 13.16
CA LYS A 150 -9.03 11.20 12.68
C LYS A 150 -9.73 9.84 12.73
N SER A 151 -10.85 9.72 13.44
CA SER A 151 -11.64 8.49 13.63
C SER A 151 -13.02 8.59 12.98
N ARG A 152 -13.30 9.65 12.22
CA ARG A 152 -14.54 9.81 11.45
C ARG A 152 -14.25 9.74 9.95
N GLY A 153 -14.93 8.82 9.28
CA GLY A 153 -14.91 8.65 7.83
C GLY A 153 -16.25 8.99 7.20
N LEU A 154 -16.24 9.44 5.94
CA LEU A 154 -17.45 9.71 5.16
C LEU A 154 -17.42 8.91 3.87
N ALA A 155 -18.50 8.19 3.57
CA ALA A 155 -18.63 7.47 2.31
C ALA A 155 -20.04 7.59 1.76
N GLY A 156 -20.23 7.26 0.48
CA GLY A 156 -21.57 7.25 -0.08
C GLY A 156 -21.61 6.84 -1.53
N HIS A 157 -22.80 6.44 -1.98
CA HIS A 157 -23.06 5.96 -3.34
C HIS A 157 -23.94 6.93 -4.13
N SER A 158 -23.63 7.16 -5.41
CA SER A 158 -24.47 7.98 -6.31
C SER A 158 -24.65 9.41 -5.77
N MET A 159 -25.87 9.82 -5.38
CA MET A 159 -26.13 11.07 -4.66
C MET A 159 -25.36 11.18 -3.34
N GLY A 160 -25.18 10.08 -2.61
CA GLY A 160 -24.33 10.02 -1.43
C GLY A 160 -22.84 10.17 -1.77
N GLY A 161 -22.42 9.74 -2.97
CA GLY A 161 -21.06 9.98 -3.48
C GLY A 161 -20.83 11.47 -3.77
N TYR A 162 -21.81 12.15 -4.39
CA TYR A 162 -21.83 13.62 -4.50
C TYR A 162 -21.69 14.27 -3.12
N GLY A 163 -22.51 13.84 -2.15
CA GLY A 163 -22.50 14.37 -0.79
C GLY A 163 -21.17 14.15 -0.09
N THR A 164 -20.55 12.98 -0.29
CA THR A 164 -19.25 12.62 0.27
C THR A 164 -18.14 13.55 -0.19
N ILE A 165 -18.06 13.82 -1.49
CA ILE A 165 -17.01 14.68 -2.05
C ILE A 165 -17.24 16.13 -1.61
N ARG A 166 -18.48 16.61 -1.71
CA ARG A 166 -18.87 17.97 -1.32
C ARG A 166 -18.64 18.25 0.16
N ILE A 167 -19.19 17.42 1.04
CA ILE A 167 -19.05 17.60 2.49
C ILE A 167 -17.60 17.38 2.91
N GLY A 168 -16.93 16.36 2.35
CA GLY A 168 -15.52 16.06 2.64
C GLY A 168 -14.59 17.24 2.36
N MET A 169 -14.75 17.91 1.20
CA MET A 169 -13.91 19.06 0.86
C MET A 169 -14.23 20.32 1.67
N LYS A 170 -15.48 20.48 2.12
CA LYS A 170 -15.91 21.64 2.92
C LYS A 170 -15.62 21.49 4.40
N SER A 171 -15.58 20.26 4.91
CA SER A 171 -15.53 19.95 6.34
C SER A 171 -14.40 18.97 6.71
N PRO A 172 -13.13 19.27 6.37
CA PRO A 172 -11.99 18.45 6.79
C PRO A 172 -11.78 18.46 8.31
N ASP A 173 -12.43 19.39 9.01
CA ASP A 173 -12.46 19.49 10.48
C ASP A 173 -13.48 18.55 11.13
N VAL A 174 -14.25 17.79 10.34
CA VAL A 174 -15.23 16.82 10.82
C VAL A 174 -14.85 15.41 10.40
N PHE A 175 -14.47 15.22 9.14
CA PHE A 175 -14.08 13.93 8.56
C PHE A 175 -12.62 13.96 8.12
N SER A 176 -11.86 12.91 8.48
CA SER A 176 -10.45 12.80 8.07
C SER A 176 -10.25 12.03 6.78
N SER A 177 -11.15 11.11 6.44
CA SER A 177 -11.01 10.24 5.26
C SER A 177 -12.34 10.13 4.54
N ILE A 178 -12.32 10.15 3.20
CA ILE A 178 -13.53 10.07 2.38
C ILE A 178 -13.44 8.99 1.30
N TYR A 179 -14.56 8.31 1.02
CA TYR A 179 -14.67 7.32 -0.05
C TYR A 179 -15.97 7.51 -0.86
N ALA A 180 -15.87 7.94 -2.11
CA ALA A 180 -17.04 8.14 -2.97
C ALA A 180 -17.25 6.99 -3.97
N LEU A 181 -18.36 6.27 -3.85
CA LEU A 181 -18.77 5.18 -4.77
C LEU A 181 -19.65 5.74 -5.87
N SER A 182 -19.26 5.58 -7.14
CA SER A 182 -20.01 6.02 -8.33
C SER A 182 -20.69 7.40 -8.13
N PRO A 183 -19.97 8.47 -7.76
CA PRO A 183 -20.57 9.75 -7.42
C PRO A 183 -21.30 10.36 -8.62
N CYS A 184 -22.60 10.63 -8.48
CA CYS A 184 -23.36 11.33 -9.52
C CYS A 184 -23.06 12.83 -9.48
N CYS A 185 -23.64 13.57 -10.42
CA CYS A 185 -23.90 15.00 -10.21
C CYS A 185 -22.61 15.84 -10.04
N MET A 186 -21.48 15.30 -10.52
CA MET A 186 -20.12 15.83 -10.35
C MET A 186 -19.85 17.06 -11.21
N ILE A 187 -20.58 17.22 -12.31
CA ILE A 187 -20.50 18.34 -13.25
C ILE A 187 -21.90 18.72 -13.71
N PHE A 188 -22.14 20.02 -13.89
CA PHE A 188 -23.33 20.50 -14.58
C PHE A 188 -23.08 20.48 -16.09
N THR A 189 -23.75 19.60 -16.82
CA THR A 189 -23.71 19.61 -18.30
C THR A 189 -24.97 20.24 -18.86
N MET A 190 -24.79 21.24 -19.74
CA MET A 190 -25.90 21.97 -20.39
C MET A 190 -26.75 21.10 -21.34
N ASN A 191 -26.37 19.83 -21.58
CA ASN A 191 -26.88 19.02 -22.71
C ASN A 191 -27.49 17.66 -22.34
N ALA A 192 -27.76 17.36 -21.07
CA ALA A 192 -28.32 16.04 -20.69
C ALA A 192 -29.84 15.87 -20.98
N GLY A 193 -30.45 16.71 -21.83
CA GLY A 193 -31.88 16.56 -22.16
C GLY A 193 -32.48 17.49 -23.22
N ALA A 194 -31.76 18.51 -23.70
CA ALA A 194 -32.28 19.41 -24.72
C ALA A 194 -31.90 18.92 -26.13
N GLY A 195 -32.70 18.01 -26.68
CA GLY A 195 -32.89 18.04 -28.12
C GLY A 195 -33.37 19.45 -28.49
N ARG A 196 -32.68 20.12 -29.41
CA ARG A 196 -33.09 21.45 -29.91
C ARG A 196 -34.58 21.38 -30.30
N GLY A 197 -35.47 21.99 -29.50
CA GLY A 197 -36.88 22.18 -29.84
C GLY A 197 -37.93 21.45 -29.00
N ALA A 198 -37.61 20.69 -27.95
CA ALA A 198 -38.62 20.16 -27.02
C ALA A 198 -38.60 20.91 -25.68
N PRO A 199 -39.75 21.37 -25.13
CA PRO A 199 -39.79 21.90 -23.78
C PRO A 199 -39.40 20.79 -22.79
N PRO A 200 -38.59 21.08 -21.75
CA PRO A 200 -38.27 20.09 -20.74
C PRO A 200 -39.56 19.73 -19.97
N ARG A 201 -39.89 18.44 -19.93
CA ARG A 201 -41.08 17.87 -19.26
C ARG A 201 -41.28 18.38 -17.82
N ALA A 202 -40.22 18.78 -17.14
CA ALA A 202 -40.26 19.36 -15.81
C ALA A 202 -41.07 20.67 -15.72
N GLU A 203 -41.05 21.53 -16.74
CA GLU A 203 -41.79 22.81 -16.71
C GLU A 203 -43.31 22.61 -16.78
N SER A 204 -43.76 21.48 -17.34
CA SER A 204 -45.20 21.16 -17.36
C SER A 204 -45.74 20.62 -16.04
N ILE A 205 -44.87 20.32 -15.07
CA ILE A 205 -45.28 19.83 -13.76
C ILE A 205 -45.57 21.04 -12.86
N THR A 206 -46.84 21.19 -12.49
CA THR A 206 -47.35 22.33 -11.71
C THR A 206 -47.87 21.93 -10.33
N THR A 207 -48.17 20.64 -10.12
CA THR A 207 -48.66 20.11 -8.85
C THR A 207 -47.78 18.99 -8.29
N ILE A 208 -47.93 18.69 -6.99
CA ILE A 208 -47.22 17.58 -6.35
C ILE A 208 -47.69 16.24 -6.92
N GLU A 209 -48.99 16.10 -7.19
CA GLU A 209 -49.57 14.87 -7.74
C GLU A 209 -49.03 14.55 -9.14
N GLU A 210 -48.74 15.58 -9.94
CA GLU A 210 -48.06 15.44 -11.24
C GLU A 210 -46.60 15.01 -11.05
N PHE A 211 -45.89 15.62 -10.10
CA PHE A 211 -44.51 15.23 -9.77
C PHE A 211 -44.41 13.76 -9.33
N GLU A 212 -45.33 13.28 -8.51
CA GLU A 212 -45.35 11.89 -8.02
C GLU A 212 -45.44 10.87 -9.18
N LYS A 213 -46.12 11.25 -10.27
CA LYS A 213 -46.27 10.43 -11.48
C LYS A 213 -45.16 10.64 -12.51
N ALA A 214 -44.27 11.60 -12.29
CA ALA A 214 -43.23 11.95 -13.24
C ALA A 214 -42.18 10.84 -13.41
N ASP A 215 -41.52 10.85 -14.57
CA ASP A 215 -40.41 9.95 -14.88
C ASP A 215 -39.15 10.29 -14.06
N PHE A 216 -38.22 9.33 -14.00
CA PHE A 216 -37.00 9.47 -13.20
C PHE A 216 -36.17 10.73 -13.56
N PRO A 217 -35.93 11.08 -14.84
CA PRO A 217 -35.19 12.29 -15.18
C PRO A 217 -35.87 13.57 -14.67
N THR A 218 -37.19 13.67 -14.78
CA THR A 218 -37.95 14.82 -14.27
C THR A 218 -37.84 14.89 -12.74
N LYS A 219 -37.95 13.75 -12.05
CA LYS A 219 -37.82 13.70 -10.59
C LYS A 219 -36.43 14.11 -10.11
N ALA A 220 -35.38 13.63 -10.78
CA ALA A 220 -34.00 14.00 -10.49
C ALA A 220 -33.75 15.50 -10.70
N GLN A 221 -34.39 16.11 -11.72
CA GLN A 221 -34.33 17.55 -11.97
C GLN A 221 -35.00 18.35 -10.85
N PHE A 222 -36.16 17.90 -10.35
CA PHE A 222 -36.86 18.50 -9.21
C PHE A 222 -36.04 18.42 -7.92
N ALA A 223 -35.47 17.26 -7.61
CA ALA A 223 -34.60 17.09 -6.43
C ALA A 223 -33.37 18.01 -6.47
N SER A 224 -32.75 18.11 -7.65
CA SER A 224 -31.61 19.01 -7.89
C SER A 224 -32.02 20.48 -7.76
N ALA A 225 -33.19 20.86 -8.29
CA ALA A 225 -33.71 22.23 -8.20
C ALA A 225 -34.02 22.63 -6.74
N ALA A 226 -34.69 21.74 -6.01
CA ALA A 226 -34.98 21.93 -4.59
C ALA A 226 -33.70 22.12 -3.77
N ALA A 227 -32.62 21.39 -4.10
CA ALA A 227 -31.35 21.49 -3.39
C ALA A 227 -30.51 22.70 -3.81
N TRP A 228 -30.47 23.07 -5.09
CA TRP A 228 -29.45 24.00 -5.62
C TRP A 228 -30.02 25.34 -6.11
N SER A 229 -31.32 25.44 -6.32
CA SER A 229 -31.99 26.68 -6.73
C SER A 229 -33.26 26.97 -5.92
N PRO A 230 -33.17 26.98 -4.58
CA PRO A 230 -34.32 27.30 -3.74
C PRO A 230 -34.88 28.69 -4.05
N ASN A 231 -36.20 28.80 -4.03
CA ASN A 231 -36.95 30.02 -4.25
C ASN A 231 -38.22 30.02 -3.38
N PRO A 232 -38.18 30.64 -2.19
CA PRO A 232 -39.33 30.71 -1.28
C PRO A 232 -40.57 31.40 -1.87
N LYS A 233 -40.42 32.13 -2.98
CA LYS A 233 -41.51 32.85 -3.66
C LYS A 233 -42.18 32.03 -4.77
N ASN A 234 -41.80 30.77 -4.96
CA ASN A 234 -42.34 29.91 -6.03
C ASN A 234 -43.08 28.67 -5.52
N PRO A 235 -44.17 28.80 -4.75
CA PRO A 235 -45.01 27.65 -4.36
C PRO A 235 -45.69 27.02 -5.59
N PRO A 236 -46.03 25.72 -5.55
CA PRO A 236 -45.95 24.82 -4.38
C PRO A 236 -44.58 24.19 -4.17
N PHE A 237 -43.64 24.34 -5.10
CA PHE A 237 -42.38 23.58 -5.08
C PHE A 237 -41.22 24.28 -4.35
N PHE A 238 -41.26 25.61 -4.27
CA PHE A 238 -40.28 26.48 -3.64
C PHE A 238 -38.87 26.43 -4.24
N PHE A 239 -38.73 26.25 -5.55
CA PHE A 239 -37.44 26.34 -6.26
C PHE A 239 -37.63 26.85 -7.69
N ASP A 240 -36.54 27.26 -8.35
CA ASP A 240 -36.53 27.55 -9.78
C ASP A 240 -35.93 26.38 -10.56
N LEU A 241 -36.58 25.96 -11.65
CA LEU A 241 -36.01 25.02 -12.62
C LEU A 241 -34.87 25.69 -13.44
N PRO A 242 -33.91 24.92 -13.97
CA PRO A 242 -32.81 25.49 -14.76
C PRO A 242 -33.28 26.11 -16.08
N THR A 243 -34.50 25.81 -16.52
CA THR A 243 -35.12 26.36 -17.73
C THR A 243 -36.45 27.04 -17.40
N ARG A 244 -36.88 27.95 -18.28
CA ARG A 244 -38.20 28.59 -18.28
C ARG A 244 -38.61 28.86 -19.72
N ASN A 245 -39.81 28.41 -20.10
CA ASN A 245 -40.29 28.47 -21.49
C ASN A 245 -39.34 27.76 -22.46
N GLY A 246 -38.68 26.69 -22.01
CA GLY A 246 -37.66 25.97 -22.78
C GLY A 246 -36.31 26.70 -22.92
N GLU A 247 -36.16 27.90 -22.36
CA GLU A 247 -34.88 28.64 -22.37
C GLU A 247 -34.13 28.46 -21.05
N LEU A 248 -32.80 28.32 -21.13
CA LEU A 248 -31.94 28.20 -19.95
C LEU A 248 -31.95 29.51 -19.15
N GLN A 249 -32.19 29.42 -17.84
CA GLN A 249 -32.11 30.54 -16.90
C GLN A 249 -30.66 30.70 -16.43
N PRO A 250 -29.90 31.74 -16.84
CA PRO A 250 -28.45 31.80 -16.59
C PRO A 250 -28.08 31.78 -15.11
N LEU A 251 -28.83 32.48 -14.26
CA LEU A 251 -28.57 32.50 -12.81
C LEU A 251 -28.87 31.15 -12.16
N VAL A 252 -29.88 30.41 -12.62
CA VAL A 252 -30.18 29.07 -12.08
C VAL A 252 -29.11 28.07 -12.51
N ALA A 253 -28.71 28.12 -13.78
CA ALA A 253 -27.61 27.31 -14.31
C ALA A 253 -26.29 27.57 -13.55
N ALA A 254 -25.98 28.83 -13.25
CA ALA A 254 -24.81 29.20 -12.46
C ALA A 254 -24.89 28.64 -11.02
N LYS A 255 -26.06 28.69 -10.37
CA LYS A 255 -26.26 28.07 -9.05
C LYS A 255 -26.02 26.56 -9.09
N TRP A 256 -26.48 25.87 -10.13
CA TRP A 256 -26.28 24.42 -10.27
C TRP A 256 -24.81 24.09 -10.52
N ALA A 257 -24.14 24.83 -11.42
CA ALA A 257 -22.71 24.68 -11.66
C ALA A 257 -21.88 24.93 -10.39
N ALA A 258 -22.24 25.93 -9.58
CA ALA A 258 -21.58 26.21 -8.29
C ALA A 258 -21.79 25.12 -7.23
N ASN A 259 -22.77 24.23 -7.42
CA ASN A 259 -22.98 23.08 -6.54
C ASN A 259 -22.31 21.79 -7.04
N ALA A 260 -21.81 21.76 -8.27
CA ALA A 260 -21.14 20.59 -8.83
C ALA A 260 -19.73 20.40 -8.21
N PRO A 261 -19.41 19.24 -7.61
CA PRO A 261 -18.14 19.02 -6.93
C PRO A 261 -16.89 19.33 -7.76
N LEU A 262 -16.87 19.01 -9.06
CA LEU A 262 -15.70 19.31 -9.90
C LEU A 262 -15.46 20.82 -10.05
N ALA A 263 -16.51 21.64 -10.08
CA ALA A 263 -16.36 23.10 -10.09
C ALA A 263 -15.84 23.67 -8.77
N MET A 264 -15.91 22.89 -7.69
CA MET A 264 -15.51 23.30 -6.35
C MET A 264 -14.06 22.89 -6.01
N VAL A 265 -13.50 21.88 -6.67
CA VAL A 265 -12.19 21.29 -6.31
C VAL A 265 -11.10 22.35 -6.14
N ASP A 266 -10.95 23.25 -7.12
CA ASP A 266 -9.90 24.28 -7.12
C ASP A 266 -10.00 25.22 -5.90
N GLN A 267 -11.24 25.58 -5.52
CA GLN A 267 -11.49 26.42 -4.34
C GLN A 267 -11.12 25.70 -3.03
N TYR A 268 -11.25 24.38 -2.98
CA TYR A 268 -11.08 23.58 -1.76
C TYR A 268 -9.81 22.74 -1.73
N LEU A 269 -8.83 22.97 -2.62
CA LEU A 269 -7.56 22.23 -2.65
C LEU A 269 -6.85 22.22 -1.29
N GLY A 270 -6.85 23.35 -0.58
CA GLY A 270 -6.27 23.45 0.77
C GLY A 270 -6.92 22.47 1.76
N ASN A 271 -8.24 22.32 1.70
CA ASN A 271 -8.98 21.40 2.55
C ASN A 271 -8.80 19.95 2.11
N LEU A 272 -8.83 19.67 0.81
CA LEU A 272 -8.59 18.34 0.26
C LEU A 272 -7.21 17.79 0.67
N ARG A 273 -6.17 18.65 0.72
CA ARG A 273 -4.83 18.26 1.23
C ARG A 273 -4.80 17.98 2.74
N ARG A 274 -5.77 18.46 3.51
CA ARG A 274 -5.88 18.20 4.96
C ARG A 274 -6.53 16.86 5.26
N LEU A 275 -7.28 16.29 4.32
CA LEU A 275 -7.82 14.94 4.45
C LEU A 275 -6.65 13.94 4.49
N ARG A 276 -6.72 12.99 5.41
CA ARG A 276 -5.76 11.90 5.56
C ARG A 276 -5.79 10.97 4.36
N ALA A 277 -6.97 10.71 3.81
CA ALA A 277 -7.14 9.87 2.65
C ALA A 277 -8.39 10.23 1.84
N ILE A 278 -8.27 10.19 0.53
CA ILE A 278 -9.36 10.38 -0.42
C ILE A 278 -9.40 9.16 -1.33
N ALA A 279 -10.56 8.55 -1.49
CA ALA A 279 -10.78 7.52 -2.48
C ALA A 279 -12.08 7.76 -3.26
N ALA A 280 -12.11 7.32 -4.51
CA ALA A 280 -13.34 7.22 -5.27
C ALA A 280 -13.29 6.09 -6.28
N ASP A 281 -14.44 5.56 -6.68
CA ASP A 281 -14.51 4.59 -7.76
C ASP A 281 -15.76 4.75 -8.62
N ALA A 282 -15.75 4.11 -9.77
CA ALA A 282 -16.92 3.95 -10.63
C ALA A 282 -16.79 2.72 -11.53
N GLY A 283 -17.94 2.13 -11.86
CA GLY A 283 -18.03 1.08 -12.87
C GLY A 283 -17.85 1.65 -14.29
N ASP A 284 -17.07 0.97 -15.11
CA ASP A 284 -16.77 1.37 -16.49
C ASP A 284 -17.97 1.37 -17.44
N MET A 285 -19.02 0.60 -17.14
CA MET A 285 -20.27 0.60 -17.90
C MET A 285 -21.16 1.82 -17.60
N ASP A 286 -20.89 2.57 -16.52
CA ASP A 286 -21.50 3.88 -16.25
C ASP A 286 -20.61 5.00 -16.80
N ASN A 287 -20.54 5.09 -18.13
CA ASN A 287 -19.64 6.01 -18.84
C ASN A 287 -19.72 7.47 -18.34
N PRO A 288 -20.90 8.08 -18.11
CA PRO A 288 -20.98 9.44 -17.60
C PRO A 288 -20.32 9.61 -16.22
N ILE A 289 -20.63 8.72 -15.27
CA ILE A 289 -20.07 8.79 -13.92
C ILE A 289 -18.58 8.47 -13.94
N ALA A 290 -18.17 7.39 -14.61
CA ALA A 290 -16.77 7.03 -14.77
C ALA A 290 -15.95 8.17 -15.40
N GLY A 291 -16.49 8.88 -16.39
CA GLY A 291 -15.86 10.06 -16.98
C GLY A 291 -15.61 11.19 -15.98
N THR A 292 -16.59 11.48 -15.12
CA THR A 292 -16.42 12.51 -14.07
C THR A 292 -15.49 12.08 -12.94
N VAL A 293 -15.43 10.78 -12.61
CA VAL A 293 -14.46 10.24 -11.64
C VAL A 293 -13.03 10.29 -12.20
N ARG A 294 -12.82 10.05 -13.50
CA ARG A 294 -11.52 10.29 -14.16
C ARG A 294 -11.14 11.77 -14.14
N THR A 295 -12.10 12.66 -14.38
CA THR A 295 -11.84 14.10 -14.29
C THR A 295 -11.43 14.51 -12.87
N LEU A 296 -12.09 13.96 -11.84
CA LEU A 296 -11.69 14.17 -10.45
C LEU A 296 -10.25 13.70 -10.21
N HIS A 297 -9.88 12.51 -10.70
CA HIS A 297 -8.51 12.00 -10.64
C HIS A 297 -7.51 12.97 -11.23
N ASP A 298 -7.75 13.41 -12.46
CA ASP A 298 -6.86 14.33 -13.16
C ASP A 298 -6.70 15.66 -12.40
N MET A 299 -7.79 16.21 -11.85
CA MET A 299 -7.75 17.43 -11.05
C MET A 299 -6.96 17.26 -9.75
N LEU A 300 -7.15 16.16 -9.03
CA LEU A 300 -6.43 15.89 -7.78
C LEU A 300 -4.96 15.60 -8.03
N GLU A 301 -4.64 14.82 -9.07
CA GLU A 301 -3.27 14.48 -9.47
C GLU A 301 -2.50 15.72 -9.91
N THR A 302 -3.07 16.54 -10.79
CA THR A 302 -2.49 17.80 -11.26
C THR A 302 -2.14 18.73 -10.10
N ASN A 303 -2.96 18.73 -9.05
CA ASN A 303 -2.77 19.58 -7.88
C ASN A 303 -2.00 18.90 -6.74
N GLY A 304 -1.44 17.70 -6.96
CA GLY A 304 -0.64 16.99 -5.96
C GLY A 304 -1.40 16.64 -4.68
N VAL A 305 -2.71 16.40 -4.77
CA VAL A 305 -3.53 15.91 -3.65
C VAL A 305 -3.46 14.39 -3.63
N ALA A 306 -3.03 13.79 -2.53
CA ALA A 306 -2.95 12.33 -2.41
C ALA A 306 -4.35 11.70 -2.43
N HIS A 307 -4.56 10.73 -3.33
CA HIS A 307 -5.85 10.07 -3.51
C HIS A 307 -5.70 8.69 -4.16
N ALA A 308 -6.73 7.87 -4.08
CA ALA A 308 -6.83 6.58 -4.74
C ALA A 308 -8.12 6.50 -5.57
N ILE A 309 -8.01 6.46 -6.90
CA ILE A 309 -9.16 6.34 -7.78
C ILE A 309 -9.08 5.05 -8.60
N GLU A 310 -10.21 4.34 -8.69
CA GLU A 310 -10.33 3.08 -9.44
C GLU A 310 -11.54 3.13 -10.37
N ILE A 311 -11.33 2.81 -11.65
CA ILE A 311 -12.42 2.46 -12.56
C ILE A 311 -12.40 0.94 -12.73
N TYR A 312 -13.52 0.29 -12.45
CA TYR A 312 -13.62 -1.18 -12.39
C TYR A 312 -14.67 -1.72 -13.36
N GLU A 313 -14.61 -3.01 -13.67
CA GLU A 313 -15.61 -3.67 -14.50
C GLU A 313 -16.96 -3.73 -13.77
N GLY A 314 -17.94 -2.94 -14.20
CA GLY A 314 -19.23 -2.87 -13.53
C GLY A 314 -20.13 -1.73 -14.02
N ASN A 315 -21.38 -1.76 -13.59
CA ASN A 315 -22.34 -0.69 -13.85
C ASN A 315 -22.57 0.12 -12.56
N HIS A 316 -23.57 1.00 -12.58
CA HIS A 316 -23.86 1.89 -11.45
C HIS A 316 -24.09 1.20 -10.10
N VAL A 317 -24.61 -0.05 -10.09
CA VAL A 317 -25.11 -0.71 -8.87
C VAL A 317 -24.61 -2.15 -8.66
N ASN A 318 -24.25 -2.88 -9.72
CA ASN A 318 -24.08 -4.34 -9.69
C ASN A 318 -22.94 -4.86 -8.79
N ARG A 319 -21.97 -4.02 -8.46
CA ARG A 319 -20.80 -4.37 -7.64
C ARG A 319 -20.74 -3.61 -6.31
N ILE A 320 -21.70 -2.75 -6.00
CA ILE A 320 -21.59 -1.83 -4.85
C ILE A 320 -21.43 -2.58 -3.52
N ALA A 321 -22.15 -3.69 -3.31
CA ALA A 321 -21.96 -4.53 -2.14
C ALA A 321 -20.52 -5.07 -2.02
N GLU A 322 -19.96 -5.57 -3.13
CA GLU A 322 -18.58 -6.04 -3.20
C GLU A 322 -17.57 -4.92 -2.96
N ARG A 323 -17.81 -3.72 -3.51
CA ARG A 323 -16.94 -2.54 -3.30
C ARG A 323 -16.95 -2.10 -1.85
N VAL A 324 -18.11 -2.07 -1.19
CA VAL A 324 -18.20 -1.75 0.25
C VAL A 324 -17.43 -2.79 1.08
N GLU A 325 -17.57 -4.08 0.74
CA GLU A 325 -16.89 -5.19 1.42
C GLU A 325 -15.36 -5.13 1.27
N THR A 326 -14.87 -4.98 0.04
CA THR A 326 -13.47 -5.24 -0.33
C THR A 326 -12.63 -3.98 -0.46
N ARG A 327 -13.26 -2.80 -0.55
CA ARG A 327 -12.56 -1.53 -0.74
C ARG A 327 -12.88 -0.52 0.35
N VAL A 328 -14.15 -0.19 0.56
CA VAL A 328 -14.56 0.91 1.47
C VAL A 328 -14.18 0.61 2.91
N LEU A 329 -14.58 -0.55 3.44
CA LEU A 329 -14.30 -0.91 4.84
C LEU A 329 -12.80 -1.18 5.08
N PRO A 330 -12.06 -1.86 4.19
CA PRO A 330 -10.60 -1.94 4.28
C PRO A 330 -9.92 -0.57 4.22
N PHE A 331 -10.37 0.33 3.35
CA PHE A 331 -9.86 1.70 3.26
C PHE A 331 -9.98 2.42 4.61
N PHE A 332 -11.13 2.37 5.27
CA PHE A 332 -11.30 3.00 6.58
C PHE A 332 -10.57 2.25 7.71
N SER A 333 -10.39 0.93 7.59
CA SER A 333 -9.58 0.16 8.55
C SER A 333 -8.12 0.63 8.60
N VAL A 334 -7.59 1.10 7.46
CA VAL A 334 -6.23 1.63 7.34
C VAL A 334 -6.18 3.13 7.69
N ASN A 335 -7.19 3.90 7.26
CA ASN A 335 -7.12 5.37 7.26
C ASN A 335 -7.83 6.05 8.43
N LEU A 336 -8.63 5.35 9.23
CA LEU A 336 -9.15 5.88 10.50
C LEU A 336 -8.26 5.49 11.67
N ALA A 337 -8.30 6.30 12.73
CA ALA A 337 -7.65 5.99 13.99
C ALA A 337 -8.57 5.16 14.90
N PHE A 338 -8.06 4.10 15.53
CA PHE A 338 -8.79 3.17 16.41
C PHE A 338 -8.32 3.29 17.88
N PRO A 339 -8.99 2.68 18.86
CA PRO A 339 -8.61 2.82 20.27
C PRO A 339 -7.22 2.27 20.52
N GLY A 340 -6.42 3.00 21.30
CA GLY A 340 -5.02 2.66 21.52
C GLY A 340 -4.09 3.11 20.39
N GLU A 341 -4.62 3.66 19.29
CA GLU A 341 -3.80 4.40 18.33
C GLU A 341 -3.64 5.83 18.83
N ALA A 342 -2.43 6.11 19.33
CA ALA A 342 -2.03 7.47 19.67
C ALA A 342 -2.27 8.42 18.47
N PRO A 343 -2.61 9.71 18.70
CA PRO A 343 -2.60 10.72 17.65
C PRO A 343 -1.28 10.65 16.90
N ALA A 344 -1.27 11.02 15.61
CA ALA A 344 -0.13 10.96 14.69
C ALA A 344 1.18 11.55 15.29
N SER A 345 1.81 10.70 16.10
CA SER A 345 3.21 10.46 16.36
C SER A 345 3.26 9.00 16.89
N THR A 346 2.88 8.04 16.06
CA THR A 346 3.29 6.64 16.23
C THR A 346 4.76 6.53 15.84
N ARG A 347 5.64 7.23 16.58
CA ARG A 347 7.02 6.79 16.63
C ARG A 347 6.95 5.43 17.30
N GLN A 348 7.11 4.36 16.52
CA GLN A 348 7.47 3.08 17.09
C GLN A 348 8.66 3.33 17.99
N LYS A 349 8.56 2.89 19.23
CA LYS A 349 9.61 3.13 20.23
C LYS A 349 10.05 1.80 20.80
N ILE A 350 11.35 1.72 21.01
CA ILE A 350 11.93 0.73 21.89
C ILE A 350 12.34 1.51 23.14
N ALA A 351 11.67 1.22 24.26
CA ALA A 351 11.94 1.89 25.53
C ALA A 351 13.39 1.64 25.99
N GLY A 352 13.91 2.47 26.91
CA GLY A 352 15.31 2.41 27.35
C GLY A 352 15.79 1.00 27.75
N ALA A 353 14.97 0.23 28.47
CA ALA A 353 15.29 -1.15 28.82
C ALA A 353 15.40 -2.08 27.59
N GLY A 354 14.57 -1.89 26.57
CA GLY A 354 14.65 -2.65 25.32
C GLY A 354 15.86 -2.25 24.48
N ALA A 355 16.21 -0.97 24.42
CA ALA A 355 17.40 -0.50 23.72
C ALA A 355 18.68 -1.02 24.40
N GLN A 356 18.67 -1.08 25.73
CA GLN A 356 19.74 -1.70 26.51
C GLN A 356 19.83 -3.21 26.23
N ALA A 357 18.70 -3.93 26.19
CA ALA A 357 18.68 -5.36 25.87
C ALA A 357 19.24 -5.65 24.46
N LEU A 358 18.90 -4.83 23.46
CA LEU A 358 19.48 -4.92 22.12
C LEU A 358 20.99 -4.67 22.13
N SER A 359 21.46 -3.64 22.85
CA SER A 359 22.89 -3.33 22.94
C SER A 359 23.67 -4.46 23.63
N GLN A 360 23.10 -5.04 24.69
CA GLN A 360 23.66 -6.18 25.39
C GLN A 360 23.72 -7.42 24.51
N GLN A 361 22.71 -7.66 23.66
CA GLN A 361 22.73 -8.78 22.72
C GLN A 361 23.85 -8.62 21.69
N LEU A 362 24.08 -7.41 21.15
CA LEU A 362 25.20 -7.16 20.24
C LEU A 362 26.55 -7.40 20.92
N ALA A 363 26.71 -6.93 22.16
CA ALA A 363 27.92 -7.17 22.96
C ALA A 363 28.13 -8.67 23.23
N ALA A 364 27.08 -9.38 23.64
CA ALA A 364 27.14 -10.82 23.90
C ALA A 364 27.48 -11.63 22.64
N ALA A 365 27.03 -11.22 21.46
CA ALA A 365 27.42 -11.86 20.20
C ALA A 365 28.93 -11.75 19.94
N VAL A 366 29.52 -10.59 20.24
CA VAL A 366 30.98 -10.40 20.13
C VAL A 366 31.72 -11.21 21.19
N GLU A 367 31.26 -11.21 22.45
CA GLU A 367 31.86 -11.98 23.54
C GLU A 367 31.86 -13.49 23.28
N ARG A 368 30.80 -14.01 22.65
CA ARG A 368 30.72 -15.41 22.19
C ARG A 368 31.63 -15.73 21.00
N GLY A 369 32.23 -14.70 20.38
CA GLY A 369 33.01 -14.85 19.16
C GLY A 369 32.17 -15.19 17.94
N ASP A 370 30.89 -14.79 17.92
CA ASP A 370 30.00 -14.98 16.77
C ASP A 370 30.43 -14.08 15.60
N THR A 371 30.87 -12.85 15.90
CA THR A 371 31.37 -11.84 14.96
C THR A 371 32.43 -10.98 15.65
N PRO A 372 33.45 -10.44 14.95
CA PRO A 372 34.46 -9.58 15.59
C PRO A 372 33.90 -8.19 15.90
N GLY A 373 32.87 -7.77 15.16
CA GLY A 373 32.11 -6.56 15.42
C GLY A 373 30.85 -6.48 14.57
N VAL A 374 29.91 -5.66 15.03
CA VAL A 374 28.57 -5.54 14.45
C VAL A 374 28.04 -4.13 14.67
N VAL A 375 27.29 -3.62 13.70
CA VAL A 375 26.48 -2.41 13.83
C VAL A 375 25.05 -2.74 13.45
N ALA A 376 24.08 -2.28 14.23
CA ALA A 376 22.67 -2.49 13.96
C ALA A 376 21.85 -1.21 14.14
N LEU A 377 20.79 -1.09 13.34
CA LEU A 377 19.87 0.05 13.34
C LEU A 377 18.43 -0.46 13.19
N VAL A 378 17.51 0.12 13.97
CA VAL A 378 16.07 -0.01 13.76
C VAL A 378 15.52 1.37 13.44
N VAL A 379 14.72 1.47 12.40
CA VAL A 379 14.05 2.70 11.95
C VAL A 379 12.55 2.52 11.95
N GLY A 380 11.82 3.58 12.26
CA GLY A 380 10.41 3.73 11.94
C GLY A 380 10.23 4.71 10.79
N ARG A 381 8.98 4.97 10.41
CA ARG A 381 8.65 5.99 9.40
C ARG A 381 9.32 7.34 9.69
N ASP A 382 9.31 7.75 10.96
CA ASP A 382 9.72 9.09 11.40
C ASP A 382 11.21 9.24 11.73
N GLY A 383 11.96 8.15 11.90
CA GLY A 383 13.36 8.25 12.29
C GLY A 383 13.96 6.97 12.85
N VAL A 384 15.12 7.12 13.48
CA VAL A 384 15.82 6.03 14.17
C VAL A 384 15.12 5.72 15.49
N ILE A 385 14.90 4.44 15.73
CA ILE A 385 14.31 3.86 16.95
C ILE A 385 15.42 3.31 17.86
N TYR A 386 16.42 2.66 17.26
CA TYR A 386 17.58 2.10 17.94
C TYR A 386 18.80 2.17 17.02
N GLU A 387 19.96 2.45 17.59
CA GLU A 387 21.26 2.36 16.93
C GLU A 387 22.29 1.84 17.94
N GLY A 388 23.08 0.85 17.54
CA GLY A 388 24.12 0.29 18.40
C GLY A 388 25.26 -0.34 17.61
N ALA A 389 26.42 -0.41 18.26
CA ALA A 389 27.61 -1.06 17.76
C ALA A 389 28.31 -1.84 18.88
N ALA A 390 28.96 -2.94 18.52
CA ALA A 390 29.78 -3.73 19.44
C ALA A 390 31.01 -4.29 18.72
N GLY A 391 32.08 -4.55 19.49
CA GLY A 391 33.29 -5.22 19.02
C GLY A 391 34.28 -4.30 18.32
N LYS A 392 34.95 -4.85 17.30
CA LYS A 392 36.10 -4.25 16.63
C LYS A 392 35.83 -4.03 15.15
N LEU A 393 36.19 -2.84 14.67
CA LEU A 393 36.27 -2.50 13.26
C LEU A 393 37.42 -3.24 12.58
N ASP A 394 38.54 -3.34 13.31
CA ASP A 394 39.79 -3.98 12.92
C ASP A 394 40.37 -4.68 14.16
N VAL A 395 40.54 -6.00 14.07
CA VAL A 395 41.02 -6.83 15.18
C VAL A 395 42.54 -6.68 15.32
N GLY A 396 43.31 -6.81 14.24
CA GLY A 396 44.76 -6.71 14.24
C GLY A 396 45.31 -5.37 14.76
N ARG A 397 44.60 -4.26 14.52
CA ARG A 397 44.93 -2.92 15.02
C ARG A 397 44.14 -2.53 16.27
N ASN A 398 43.30 -3.42 16.80
CA ASN A 398 42.51 -3.21 18.00
C ASN A 398 41.58 -1.98 17.96
N VAL A 399 41.02 -1.65 16.78
CA VAL A 399 40.17 -0.47 16.58
C VAL A 399 38.73 -0.80 16.99
N PRO A 400 38.11 -0.06 17.95
CA PRO A 400 36.71 -0.25 18.33
C PRO A 400 35.76 -0.04 17.14
N MET A 401 34.64 -0.78 17.11
CA MET A 401 33.59 -0.62 16.10
C MET A 401 32.78 0.66 16.34
N PRO A 402 32.83 1.67 15.45
CA PRO A 402 31.98 2.85 15.56
C PRO A 402 30.60 2.62 14.90
N VAL A 403 29.58 3.34 15.37
CA VAL A 403 28.22 3.26 14.79
C VAL A 403 28.13 3.74 13.34
N ASN A 404 29.07 4.58 12.89
CA ASN A 404 29.17 5.06 11.51
C ASN A 404 30.19 4.28 10.67
N ALA A 405 30.50 3.04 11.06
CA ALA A 405 31.35 2.15 10.28
C ALA A 405 30.76 1.93 8.88
N ILE A 406 31.67 1.84 7.89
CA ILE A 406 31.36 1.57 6.50
C ILE A 406 31.59 0.09 6.23
N PHE A 407 30.60 -0.54 5.61
CA PHE A 407 30.58 -1.97 5.30
C PHE A 407 30.56 -2.15 3.78
N ASN A 408 31.22 -3.20 3.29
CA ASN A 408 30.90 -3.72 1.97
C ASN A 408 29.55 -4.43 2.07
N ILE A 409 28.50 -3.85 1.49
CA ILE A 409 27.13 -4.34 1.63
C ILE A 409 26.77 -5.38 0.57
N ALA A 410 27.67 -5.66 -0.37
CA ALA A 410 27.54 -6.67 -1.40
C ALA A 410 26.12 -6.68 -2.02
N SER A 411 25.41 -7.81 -1.93
CA SER A 411 24.09 -8.02 -2.54
C SER A 411 22.96 -7.13 -2.02
N MET A 412 23.13 -6.37 -0.94
CA MET A 412 22.21 -5.27 -0.58
C MET A 412 22.22 -4.13 -1.62
N THR A 413 23.13 -4.16 -2.60
CA THR A 413 23.06 -3.34 -3.82
C THR A 413 21.83 -3.67 -4.68
N LYS A 414 21.35 -4.93 -4.65
CA LYS A 414 20.29 -5.41 -5.55
C LYS A 414 18.96 -4.65 -5.38
N PRO A 415 18.43 -4.44 -4.16
CA PRO A 415 17.25 -3.60 -3.94
C PRO A 415 17.37 -2.18 -4.48
N ILE A 416 18.56 -1.56 -4.41
CA ILE A 416 18.80 -0.21 -4.95
C ILE A 416 18.67 -0.23 -6.48
N THR A 417 19.26 -1.23 -7.14
CA THR A 417 19.09 -1.44 -8.58
C THR A 417 17.65 -1.74 -8.97
N SER A 418 16.91 -2.50 -8.15
CA SER A 418 15.48 -2.72 -8.36
C SER A 418 14.69 -1.42 -8.28
N VAL A 419 14.98 -0.52 -7.33
CA VAL A 419 14.37 0.82 -7.28
C VAL A 419 14.69 1.61 -8.55
N ALA A 420 15.92 1.59 -9.05
CA ALA A 420 16.27 2.26 -10.31
C ALA A 420 15.45 1.73 -11.51
N ILE A 421 15.22 0.42 -11.59
CA ILE A 421 14.34 -0.18 -12.61
C ILE A 421 12.89 0.28 -12.45
N MET A 422 12.39 0.35 -11.21
CA MET A 422 11.02 0.85 -10.96
C MET A 422 10.88 2.34 -11.30
N MET A 423 11.92 3.16 -11.10
CA MET A 423 11.93 4.55 -11.55
C MET A 423 11.84 4.64 -13.08
N LEU A 424 12.55 3.76 -13.80
CA LEU A 424 12.45 3.69 -15.27
C LEU A 424 11.07 3.22 -15.74
N LEU A 425 10.40 2.37 -14.96
CA LEU A 425 9.01 1.98 -15.21
C LEU A 425 8.06 3.16 -15.04
N GLU A 426 8.17 3.93 -13.95
CA GLU A 426 7.36 5.15 -13.74
C GLU A 426 7.63 6.23 -14.79
N ASP A 427 8.90 6.36 -15.22
CA ASP A 427 9.31 7.25 -16.31
C ASP A 427 8.84 6.75 -17.71
N GLY A 428 8.11 5.62 -17.77
CA GLY A 428 7.58 5.03 -19.01
C GLY A 428 8.65 4.50 -19.96
N LYS A 429 9.87 4.23 -19.48
CA LYS A 429 11.04 3.82 -20.28
C LYS A 429 11.15 2.32 -20.49
N LEU A 430 10.47 1.53 -19.65
CA LEU A 430 10.37 0.08 -19.79
C LEU A 430 9.05 -0.42 -19.20
N ARG A 431 8.67 -1.64 -19.55
CA ARG A 431 7.64 -2.43 -18.86
C ARG A 431 8.26 -3.68 -18.24
N LEU A 432 7.67 -4.18 -17.17
CA LEU A 432 8.17 -5.39 -16.48
C LEU A 432 8.15 -6.63 -17.39
N ASP A 433 7.18 -6.71 -18.31
CA ASP A 433 7.03 -7.87 -19.20
C ASP A 433 7.71 -7.68 -20.56
N ASP A 434 8.47 -6.59 -20.74
CA ASP A 434 9.32 -6.43 -21.91
C ASP A 434 10.39 -7.53 -21.95
N PRO A 435 10.69 -8.09 -23.13
CA PRO A 435 11.80 -9.01 -23.29
C PRO A 435 13.12 -8.28 -23.03
N VAL A 436 14.03 -8.91 -22.29
CA VAL A 436 15.36 -8.36 -21.99
C VAL A 436 16.13 -8.05 -23.28
N SER A 437 15.92 -8.86 -24.32
CA SER A 437 16.57 -8.69 -25.61
C SER A 437 16.19 -7.42 -26.38
N GLN A 438 15.13 -6.73 -25.98
CA GLN A 438 14.81 -5.39 -26.48
C GLN A 438 15.88 -4.37 -26.06
N TYR A 439 16.50 -4.56 -24.90
CA TYR A 439 17.52 -3.66 -24.35
C TYR A 439 18.93 -4.19 -24.57
N LEU A 440 19.10 -5.50 -24.44
CA LEU A 440 20.38 -6.21 -24.55
C LEU A 440 20.25 -7.35 -25.58
N PRO A 441 20.47 -7.09 -26.89
CA PRO A 441 20.20 -8.03 -27.98
C PRO A 441 20.88 -9.40 -27.85
N GLU A 442 21.98 -9.48 -27.09
CA GLU A 442 22.70 -10.72 -26.75
C GLU A 442 21.85 -11.71 -25.92
N PHE A 443 20.74 -11.25 -25.31
CA PHE A 443 19.77 -12.10 -24.62
C PHE A 443 18.72 -12.71 -25.57
N ASN A 444 18.90 -12.61 -26.89
CA ASN A 444 18.13 -13.40 -27.84
C ASN A 444 18.64 -14.85 -27.89
N ASN A 445 17.77 -15.80 -28.26
CA ASN A 445 18.12 -17.21 -28.51
C ASN A 445 18.80 -17.92 -27.31
N LEU A 446 18.42 -17.54 -26.09
CA LEU A 446 18.94 -18.14 -24.85
C LEU A 446 18.81 -19.67 -24.88
N GLN A 447 19.85 -20.34 -24.38
CA GLN A 447 19.92 -21.79 -24.28
C GLN A 447 19.73 -22.23 -22.83
N VAL A 448 19.03 -23.34 -22.63
CA VAL A 448 18.78 -23.96 -21.32
C VAL A 448 19.50 -25.31 -21.27
N ILE A 449 20.24 -25.56 -20.20
CA ILE A 449 20.93 -26.83 -19.97
C ILE A 449 19.88 -27.94 -19.77
N THR A 450 19.98 -29.03 -20.53
CA THR A 450 19.10 -30.20 -20.42
C THR A 450 19.79 -31.38 -19.75
N LYS A 451 21.12 -31.49 -19.93
CA LYS A 451 21.98 -32.47 -19.27
C LYS A 451 23.33 -31.83 -18.98
N PHE A 452 23.92 -32.20 -17.85
CA PHE A 452 25.25 -31.76 -17.46
C PHE A 452 26.04 -32.97 -16.96
N ASN A 453 27.27 -33.13 -17.45
CA ASN A 453 28.20 -34.14 -16.97
C ASN A 453 29.16 -33.50 -15.96
N GLU A 454 29.04 -33.90 -14.70
CA GLU A 454 29.85 -33.35 -13.62
C GLU A 454 31.35 -33.70 -13.72
N VAL A 455 31.70 -34.79 -14.41
CA VAL A 455 33.08 -35.30 -14.49
C VAL A 455 33.92 -34.45 -15.43
N ASP A 456 33.47 -34.29 -16.68
CA ASP A 456 34.21 -33.58 -17.72
C ASP A 456 33.70 -32.14 -17.93
N GLY A 457 32.51 -31.78 -17.43
CA GLY A 457 31.90 -30.47 -17.60
C GLY A 457 31.20 -30.27 -18.94
N THR A 458 31.02 -31.33 -19.73
CA THR A 458 30.24 -31.29 -20.97
C THR A 458 28.74 -31.17 -20.67
N TYR A 459 27.98 -30.58 -21.59
CA TYR A 459 26.56 -30.35 -21.40
C TYR A 459 25.80 -30.34 -22.72
N GLU A 460 24.51 -30.68 -22.64
CA GLU A 460 23.55 -30.53 -23.72
C GLU A 460 22.66 -29.31 -23.44
N THR A 461 22.25 -28.59 -24.47
CA THR A 461 21.29 -27.49 -24.35
C THR A 461 20.15 -27.61 -25.33
N ARG A 462 19.08 -26.87 -25.05
CA ARG A 462 18.01 -26.56 -26.00
C ARG A 462 17.69 -25.07 -25.96
N PRO A 463 17.02 -24.52 -26.98
CA PRO A 463 16.44 -23.18 -26.89
C PRO A 463 15.49 -23.03 -25.69
N ALA A 464 15.51 -21.86 -25.06
CA ALA A 464 14.55 -21.48 -24.03
C ALA A 464 13.13 -21.43 -24.63
N ARG A 465 12.13 -21.91 -23.89
CA ARG A 465 10.73 -21.97 -24.32
C ARG A 465 10.04 -20.62 -24.40
N ARG A 466 10.62 -19.59 -23.78
CA ARG A 466 10.12 -18.22 -23.77
C ARG A 466 11.24 -17.21 -23.59
N ALA A 467 10.99 -15.98 -24.01
CA ALA A 467 11.90 -14.87 -23.77
C ALA A 467 12.05 -14.58 -22.26
N MET A 468 13.25 -14.17 -21.86
CA MET A 468 13.47 -13.62 -20.53
C MET A 468 12.90 -12.20 -20.47
N THR A 469 12.18 -11.85 -19.40
CA THR A 469 11.59 -10.51 -19.21
C THR A 469 12.28 -9.75 -18.09
N ILE A 470 12.05 -8.44 -18.00
CA ILE A 470 12.52 -7.62 -16.87
C ILE A 470 12.01 -8.19 -15.53
N ARG A 471 10.74 -8.63 -15.48
CA ARG A 471 10.13 -9.28 -14.30
C ARG A 471 10.89 -10.54 -13.90
N HIS A 472 11.29 -11.39 -14.86
CA HIS A 472 12.08 -12.59 -14.57
C HIS A 472 13.44 -12.25 -13.94
N LEU A 473 14.08 -11.17 -14.39
CA LEU A 473 15.32 -10.69 -13.77
C LEU A 473 15.09 -10.17 -12.35
N MET A 474 14.09 -9.29 -12.15
CA MET A 474 13.79 -8.70 -10.84
C MET A 474 13.36 -9.72 -9.79
N ALA A 475 12.69 -10.79 -10.22
CA ALA A 475 12.12 -11.81 -9.34
C ALA A 475 13.02 -13.04 -9.13
N HIS A 476 14.25 -13.04 -9.67
CA HIS A 476 15.16 -14.19 -9.65
C HIS A 476 14.56 -15.48 -10.25
N THR A 477 13.76 -15.33 -11.32
CA THR A 477 13.19 -16.45 -12.09
C THR A 477 13.74 -16.51 -13.52
N SER A 478 14.85 -15.84 -13.80
CA SER A 478 15.43 -15.75 -15.15
C SER A 478 16.08 -17.02 -15.68
N GLY A 479 16.43 -17.97 -14.79
CA GLY A 479 17.25 -19.14 -15.11
C GLY A 479 18.76 -18.88 -15.09
N ILE A 480 19.22 -17.64 -14.92
CA ILE A 480 20.64 -17.32 -14.68
C ILE A 480 21.03 -17.90 -13.31
N GLY A 481 22.29 -18.33 -13.15
CA GLY A 481 22.81 -18.81 -11.86
C GLY A 481 23.99 -18.01 -11.30
N TYR A 482 24.59 -18.52 -10.22
CA TYR A 482 25.83 -18.02 -9.65
C TYR A 482 26.80 -19.18 -9.39
N GLY A 483 28.08 -18.97 -9.68
CA GLY A 483 29.09 -20.00 -9.46
C GLY A 483 29.30 -20.35 -7.99
N PHE A 484 29.09 -19.43 -7.05
CA PHE A 484 29.29 -19.74 -5.62
C PHE A 484 28.09 -20.44 -4.97
N THR A 485 26.94 -20.50 -5.65
CA THR A 485 25.73 -21.20 -5.16
C THR A 485 25.29 -22.39 -6.02
N ASN A 486 25.91 -22.59 -7.19
CA ASN A 486 25.52 -23.67 -8.09
C ASN A 486 26.75 -24.34 -8.71
N PRO A 487 26.93 -25.67 -8.53
CA PRO A 487 28.13 -26.38 -8.99
C PRO A 487 28.27 -26.43 -10.51
N ILE A 488 27.15 -26.45 -11.25
CA ILE A 488 27.15 -26.40 -12.73
C ILE A 488 27.75 -25.08 -13.18
N VAL A 489 27.23 -23.96 -12.67
CA VAL A 489 27.72 -22.62 -12.99
C VAL A 489 29.18 -22.46 -12.59
N ASN A 490 29.55 -22.96 -11.40
CA ASN A 490 30.93 -22.94 -10.90
C ASN A 490 31.91 -23.62 -11.85
N ARG A 491 31.54 -24.82 -12.33
CA ARG A 491 32.35 -25.61 -13.28
C ARG A 491 32.43 -24.92 -14.64
N LEU A 492 31.32 -24.43 -15.16
CA LEU A 492 31.26 -23.75 -16.46
C LEU A 492 32.07 -22.44 -16.47
N GLN A 493 31.97 -21.61 -15.42
CA GLN A 493 32.77 -20.39 -15.33
C GLN A 493 34.27 -20.70 -15.32
N ARG A 494 34.71 -21.72 -14.57
CA ARG A 494 36.13 -22.12 -14.57
C ARG A 494 36.60 -22.66 -15.91
N GLY A 495 35.77 -23.43 -16.62
CA GLY A 495 36.11 -24.02 -17.91
C GLY A 495 36.06 -23.05 -19.09
N THR A 496 35.19 -22.02 -19.03
CA THR A 496 34.94 -21.11 -20.17
C THR A 496 35.42 -19.68 -19.95
N GLN A 497 35.68 -19.29 -18.69
CA GLN A 497 35.97 -17.91 -18.27
C GLN A 497 34.87 -16.89 -18.61
N LYS A 498 33.66 -17.35 -18.96
CA LYS A 498 32.49 -16.50 -19.20
C LYS A 498 31.87 -16.00 -17.89
N SER A 499 31.23 -14.84 -17.96
CA SER A 499 30.41 -14.30 -16.87
C SER A 499 29.16 -15.14 -16.65
N GLU A 500 28.56 -15.08 -15.45
CA GLU A 500 27.39 -15.90 -15.10
C GLU A 500 26.20 -15.72 -16.07
N TRP A 501 26.00 -14.50 -16.57
CA TRP A 501 24.90 -14.16 -17.48
C TRP A 501 25.19 -14.46 -18.96
N GLU A 502 26.41 -14.91 -19.30
CA GLU A 502 26.80 -15.36 -20.63
C GLU A 502 26.72 -16.90 -20.77
N LEU A 503 26.50 -17.59 -19.65
CA LEU A 503 26.34 -19.05 -19.61
C LEU A 503 24.90 -19.47 -19.96
N PRO A 504 24.70 -20.70 -20.44
CA PRO A 504 23.36 -21.27 -20.60
C PRO A 504 22.57 -21.26 -19.29
N LEU A 505 21.25 -21.07 -19.40
CA LEU A 505 20.33 -21.02 -18.27
C LEU A 505 20.17 -22.39 -17.60
N LEU A 506 19.96 -22.38 -16.29
CA LEU A 506 19.67 -23.57 -15.48
C LEU A 506 18.20 -24.05 -15.62
N SER A 507 17.30 -23.16 -16.03
CA SER A 507 15.88 -23.43 -16.27
C SER A 507 15.32 -22.44 -17.28
N ASP A 508 14.14 -22.71 -17.85
CA ASP A 508 13.47 -21.67 -18.64
C ASP A 508 13.10 -20.47 -17.75
N PRO A 509 13.12 -19.23 -18.30
CA PRO A 509 12.68 -18.05 -17.56
C PRO A 509 11.23 -18.21 -17.08
N GLY A 510 10.98 -18.01 -15.79
CA GLY A 510 9.67 -18.11 -15.14
C GLY A 510 9.34 -19.48 -14.55
N ASP A 511 10.16 -20.53 -14.77
CA ASP A 511 9.83 -21.89 -14.29
C ASP A 511 10.28 -22.16 -12.84
N LYS A 512 11.39 -21.56 -12.41
CA LYS A 512 11.99 -21.79 -11.08
C LYS A 512 12.55 -20.51 -10.50
N TRP A 513 12.59 -20.46 -9.17
CA TRP A 513 13.33 -19.42 -8.46
C TRP A 513 14.75 -19.89 -8.22
N ASN A 514 15.74 -19.07 -8.62
CA ASN A 514 17.15 -19.35 -8.38
C ASN A 514 17.91 -18.05 -8.15
N TYR A 515 18.66 -17.99 -7.05
CA TYR A 515 19.48 -16.82 -6.76
C TYR A 515 20.59 -16.65 -7.80
N SER A 516 20.72 -15.44 -8.36
CA SER A 516 21.42 -15.28 -9.63
C SER A 516 22.01 -13.90 -9.88
N ALA A 517 22.86 -13.83 -10.91
CA ALA A 517 23.38 -12.58 -11.46
C ALA A 517 22.33 -11.75 -12.22
N SER A 518 21.03 -12.03 -12.12
CA SER A 518 19.97 -11.25 -12.79
C SER A 518 20.09 -9.74 -12.56
N THR A 519 20.40 -9.32 -11.35
CA THR A 519 20.49 -7.89 -11.03
C THR A 519 21.72 -7.21 -11.64
N ARG A 520 22.73 -7.99 -12.07
CA ARG A 520 23.79 -7.45 -12.93
C ARG A 520 23.18 -6.95 -14.22
N VAL A 521 22.40 -7.81 -14.85
CA VAL A 521 21.77 -7.56 -16.15
C VAL A 521 20.83 -6.37 -16.03
N LEU A 522 20.06 -6.26 -14.93
CA LEU A 522 19.27 -5.06 -14.64
C LEU A 522 20.12 -3.79 -14.58
N GLY A 523 21.31 -3.84 -13.96
CA GLY A 523 22.26 -2.72 -13.99
C GLY A 523 22.67 -2.33 -15.41
N LEU A 524 23.00 -3.31 -16.27
CA LEU A 524 23.33 -3.06 -17.67
C LEU A 524 22.14 -2.45 -18.44
N ILE A 525 20.92 -2.89 -18.16
CA ILE A 525 19.70 -2.32 -18.74
C ILE A 525 19.51 -0.86 -18.31
N VAL A 526 19.76 -0.54 -17.03
CA VAL A 526 19.71 0.83 -16.53
C VAL A 526 20.72 1.71 -17.28
N GLU A 527 21.97 1.29 -17.41
CA GLU A 527 22.99 2.04 -18.14
C GLU A 527 22.63 2.18 -19.63
N LYS A 528 22.10 1.12 -20.23
CA LYS A 528 21.66 1.11 -21.63
C LYS A 528 20.52 2.08 -21.92
N ILE A 529 19.51 2.13 -21.06
CA ILE A 529 18.33 2.99 -21.21
C ILE A 529 18.69 4.45 -20.94
N THR A 530 19.50 4.70 -19.92
CA THR A 530 19.80 6.06 -19.45
C THR A 530 21.00 6.69 -20.16
N GLY A 531 21.89 5.89 -20.74
CA GLY A 531 23.19 6.34 -21.25
C GLY A 531 24.16 6.78 -20.16
N MET A 532 23.83 6.56 -18.87
CA MET A 532 24.63 6.97 -17.72
C MET A 532 25.20 5.75 -17.00
N PRO A 533 26.46 5.78 -16.54
CA PRO A 533 26.98 4.75 -15.65
C PRO A 533 26.20 4.69 -14.31
N LEU A 534 26.16 3.52 -13.66
CA LEU A 534 25.34 3.33 -12.45
C LEU A 534 25.71 4.29 -11.29
N GLU A 535 26.99 4.48 -10.98
CA GLU A 535 27.42 5.36 -9.88
C GLU A 535 26.85 6.80 -10.01
N PRO A 536 27.13 7.56 -11.08
CA PRO A 536 26.62 8.93 -11.19
C PRO A 536 25.09 8.98 -11.25
N LEU A 537 24.44 7.97 -11.84
CA LEU A 537 22.98 7.89 -11.86
C LEU A 537 22.41 7.69 -10.44
N TYR A 538 22.96 6.74 -9.68
CA TYR A 538 22.47 6.40 -8.33
C TYR A 538 22.77 7.53 -7.35
N GLN A 539 23.93 8.17 -7.46
CA GLN A 539 24.22 9.39 -6.69
C GLN A 539 23.14 10.45 -6.91
N ARG A 540 22.84 10.76 -8.18
CA ARG A 540 21.89 11.82 -8.54
C ARG A 540 20.44 11.49 -8.20
N ARG A 541 19.98 10.28 -8.51
CA ARG A 541 18.56 9.90 -8.46
C ARG A 541 18.14 9.23 -7.16
N ILE A 542 19.08 8.68 -6.38
CA ILE A 542 18.77 7.88 -5.18
C ILE A 542 19.53 8.42 -3.96
N PHE A 543 20.86 8.41 -3.99
CA PHE A 543 21.65 8.64 -2.78
C PHE A 543 21.61 10.10 -2.31
N GLN A 544 21.83 11.08 -3.19
CA GLN A 544 21.76 12.50 -2.82
C GLN A 544 20.35 12.91 -2.36
N PRO A 545 19.24 12.57 -3.05
CA PRO A 545 17.90 12.88 -2.57
C PRO A 545 17.56 12.25 -1.21
N LEU A 546 18.12 11.08 -0.89
CA LEU A 546 17.88 10.43 0.39
C LEU A 546 18.88 10.85 1.48
N GLY A 547 19.97 11.51 1.13
CA GLY A 547 21.05 11.87 2.06
C GLY A 547 22.00 10.72 2.40
N MET A 548 22.14 9.73 1.51
CA MET A 548 23.04 8.59 1.68
C MET A 548 24.49 8.95 1.31
N VAL A 549 25.13 9.78 2.14
CA VAL A 549 26.42 10.43 1.85
C VAL A 549 27.66 9.54 1.97
N ASP A 550 27.50 8.33 2.51
CA ASP A 550 28.54 7.32 2.68
C ASP A 550 28.27 6.08 1.80
N THR A 551 27.38 6.19 0.80
CA THR A 551 27.04 5.10 -0.11
C THR A 551 27.62 5.34 -1.51
N SER A 552 28.53 4.46 -1.93
CA SER A 552 29.22 4.53 -3.22
C SER A 552 29.97 3.22 -3.54
N TRP A 553 30.35 3.01 -4.81
CA TRP A 553 31.28 1.93 -5.22
C TRP A 553 32.74 2.20 -4.80
N ALA A 554 33.01 3.32 -4.13
CA ALA A 554 34.30 3.66 -3.53
C ALA A 554 34.13 4.28 -2.15
N VAL A 555 35.23 4.33 -1.38
CA VAL A 555 35.29 5.04 -0.11
C VAL A 555 36.42 6.05 -0.17
N ALA A 556 36.06 7.34 -0.10
CA ALA A 556 37.02 8.44 -0.11
C ALA A 556 38.14 8.22 0.93
N ALA A 557 39.36 8.62 0.59
CA ALA A 557 40.58 8.29 1.35
C ALA A 557 40.49 8.68 2.84
N ASP A 558 39.86 9.82 3.13
CA ASP A 558 39.61 10.35 4.48
C ASP A 558 38.58 9.54 5.28
N LYS A 559 37.75 8.74 4.60
CA LYS A 559 36.72 7.86 5.20
C LYS A 559 37.17 6.40 5.34
N GLN A 560 38.26 5.99 4.71
CA GLN A 560 38.69 4.58 4.69
C GLN A 560 39.04 4.01 6.07
N SER A 561 39.39 4.87 7.03
CA SER A 561 39.60 4.49 8.43
C SER A 561 38.34 3.96 9.12
N ARG A 562 37.14 4.17 8.54
CA ARG A 562 35.86 3.64 9.04
C ARG A 562 35.44 2.32 8.39
N VAL A 563 36.22 1.77 7.46
CA VAL A 563 35.84 0.55 6.74
C VAL A 563 36.17 -0.68 7.57
N ALA A 564 35.16 -1.52 7.81
CA ALA A 564 35.30 -2.74 8.61
C ALA A 564 36.14 -3.80 7.88
N THR A 565 37.07 -4.44 8.60
CA THR A 565 37.90 -5.53 8.06
C THR A 565 37.08 -6.81 7.92
N THR A 566 37.26 -7.51 6.80
CA THR A 566 36.59 -8.80 6.54
C THR A 566 37.22 -9.92 7.36
N HIS A 567 36.38 -10.82 7.85
CA HIS A 567 36.78 -12.03 8.55
C HIS A 567 36.15 -13.26 7.91
N SER A 568 36.76 -14.42 8.10
CA SER A 568 36.25 -15.71 7.62
C SER A 568 36.28 -16.74 8.75
N ARG A 569 35.26 -17.60 8.79
CA ARG A 569 35.18 -18.79 9.63
C ARG A 569 35.33 -20.08 8.80
N ALA A 570 35.94 -20.00 7.63
CA ALA A 570 36.12 -21.16 6.77
C ALA A 570 36.97 -22.28 7.42
N SER A 571 37.93 -21.94 8.27
CA SER A 571 38.78 -22.89 9.02
C SER A 571 38.10 -23.43 10.29
N GLY A 572 36.88 -22.99 10.62
CA GLY A 572 36.19 -23.25 11.88
C GLY A 572 36.49 -22.22 12.98
N THR A 573 37.61 -21.50 12.87
CA THR A 573 37.98 -20.34 13.70
C THR A 573 37.74 -19.04 12.93
N LEU A 574 37.39 -17.96 13.64
CA LEU A 574 37.16 -16.67 13.01
C LEU A 574 38.48 -15.93 12.83
N GLU A 575 38.86 -15.66 11.59
CA GLU A 575 40.17 -15.10 11.23
C GLU A 575 40.01 -13.85 10.36
N GLU A 576 40.75 -12.80 10.70
CA GLU A 576 40.83 -11.58 9.87
C GLU A 576 41.45 -11.92 8.51
N GLN A 577 40.81 -11.45 7.44
CA GLN A 577 41.25 -11.68 6.07
C GLN A 577 42.20 -10.56 5.62
N PRO A 578 43.11 -10.83 4.68
CA PRO A 578 43.94 -9.79 4.08
C PRO A 578 43.09 -8.62 3.59
N ARG A 579 43.52 -7.40 3.92
CA ARG A 579 42.83 -6.17 3.51
C ARG A 579 42.84 -6.05 1.99
N THR A 580 41.67 -6.13 1.37
CA THR A 580 41.50 -5.81 -0.04
C THR A 580 41.64 -4.29 -0.23
N PRO A 581 42.36 -3.81 -1.27
CA PRO A 581 42.40 -2.40 -1.60
C PRO A 581 40.99 -1.82 -1.79
N ILE A 582 40.68 -0.75 -1.05
CA ILE A 582 39.41 -0.04 -1.16
C ILE A 582 39.60 1.10 -2.17
N PRO A 583 38.84 1.15 -3.28
CA PRO A 583 38.92 2.25 -4.22
C PRO A 583 38.62 3.57 -3.51
N SER A 584 39.47 4.59 -3.72
CA SER A 584 39.23 5.95 -3.22
C SER A 584 38.32 6.78 -4.13
N THR A 585 38.18 6.35 -5.39
CA THR A 585 37.32 6.94 -6.42
C THR A 585 36.54 5.84 -7.14
N PRO A 586 35.24 6.03 -7.44
CA PRO A 586 34.46 5.02 -8.16
C PRO A 586 34.97 4.89 -9.60
N THR A 587 35.25 3.66 -10.04
CA THR A 587 35.69 3.38 -11.41
C THR A 587 34.82 2.29 -12.04
N PRO A 588 34.34 2.47 -13.28
CA PRO A 588 33.59 1.44 -13.99
C PRO A 588 34.46 0.20 -14.31
N PRO A 589 33.87 -0.97 -14.56
CA PRO A 589 32.42 -1.22 -14.64
C PRO A 589 31.75 -1.34 -13.26
N PHE A 590 30.58 -0.71 -13.11
CA PHE A 590 29.79 -0.78 -11.89
C PHE A 590 28.89 -2.01 -11.88
N ARG A 591 28.74 -2.63 -10.70
CA ARG A 591 28.09 -3.94 -10.54
C ARG A 591 26.66 -3.73 -9.99
N GLY A 592 25.61 -3.85 -10.80
CA GLY A 592 24.21 -3.68 -10.33
C GLY A 592 23.74 -4.67 -9.25
N ASP A 593 24.53 -5.72 -9.00
CA ASP A 593 24.28 -6.79 -8.05
C ASP A 593 25.22 -6.78 -6.83
N GLY A 594 26.16 -5.83 -6.72
CA GLY A 594 27.12 -5.77 -5.61
C GLY A 594 28.15 -4.63 -5.69
N GLY A 595 29.05 -4.56 -4.72
CA GLY A 595 30.20 -3.65 -4.76
C GLY A 595 29.96 -2.25 -4.15
N LEU A 596 28.74 -1.94 -3.72
CA LEU A 596 28.51 -0.76 -2.88
C LEU A 596 29.13 -0.95 -1.50
N TYR A 597 29.70 0.14 -1.00
CA TYR A 597 29.95 0.38 0.41
C TYR A 597 28.83 1.27 0.96
N SER A 598 28.43 1.07 2.22
CA SER A 598 27.41 1.89 2.88
C SER A 598 27.52 1.78 4.40
N THR A 599 26.66 2.50 5.12
CA THR A 599 26.51 2.43 6.58
C THR A 599 25.09 1.96 6.93
N VAL A 600 24.87 1.53 8.18
CA VAL A 600 23.51 1.24 8.64
C VAL A 600 22.59 2.48 8.54
N ARG A 601 23.14 3.69 8.74
CA ARG A 601 22.37 4.95 8.69
C ARG A 601 21.90 5.25 7.28
N ASP A 602 22.80 5.21 6.30
CA ASP A 602 22.46 5.42 4.90
C ASP A 602 21.42 4.40 4.42
N TYR A 603 21.67 3.12 4.71
CA TYR A 603 20.72 2.07 4.32
C TYR A 603 19.39 2.20 5.08
N GLY A 604 19.41 2.72 6.32
CA GLY A 604 18.23 3.11 7.08
C GLY A 604 17.39 4.18 6.38
N LEU A 605 18.01 5.16 5.72
CA LEU A 605 17.28 6.18 4.93
C LEU A 605 16.59 5.54 3.72
N PHE A 606 17.27 4.62 3.03
CA PHE A 606 16.66 3.83 1.95
C PHE A 606 15.46 2.99 2.43
N MET A 607 15.58 2.30 3.57
CA MET A 607 14.46 1.55 4.17
C MET A 607 13.30 2.47 4.55
N ARG A 608 13.58 3.66 5.11
CA ARG A 608 12.55 4.64 5.46
C ARG A 608 11.81 5.19 4.24
N MET A 609 12.50 5.36 3.12
CA MET A 609 11.87 5.74 1.85
C MET A 609 10.81 4.71 1.43
N LEU A 610 11.13 3.42 1.52
CA LEU A 610 10.19 2.34 1.22
C LEU A 610 9.06 2.24 2.27
N LEU A 611 9.36 2.37 3.57
CA LEU A 611 8.34 2.40 4.63
C LEU A 611 7.32 3.53 4.46
N ASN A 612 7.75 4.65 3.88
CA ASN A 612 6.93 5.83 3.62
C ASN A 612 6.38 5.87 2.18
N GLY A 613 6.20 4.70 1.54
CA GLY A 613 5.53 4.60 0.25
C GLY A 613 6.28 5.30 -0.89
N GLY A 614 7.61 5.29 -0.86
CA GLY A 614 8.43 5.85 -1.93
C GLY A 614 8.98 7.26 -1.64
N ARG A 615 8.80 7.76 -0.41
CA ARG A 615 9.13 9.14 -0.02
C ARG A 615 10.02 9.22 1.20
N LEU A 616 10.91 10.21 1.24
CA LEU A 616 11.63 10.60 2.45
C LEU A 616 11.67 12.13 2.53
N GLY A 617 10.96 12.69 3.52
CA GLY A 617 10.72 14.14 3.57
C GLY A 617 9.96 14.63 2.33
N SER A 618 10.47 15.69 1.68
CA SER A 618 9.91 16.20 0.43
C SER A 618 10.27 15.37 -0.80
N ASN A 619 11.30 14.53 -0.72
CA ASN A 619 11.79 13.76 -1.85
C ASN A 619 10.93 12.51 -2.09
N ARG A 620 10.41 12.37 -3.31
CA ARG A 620 9.68 11.18 -3.78
C ARG A 620 10.51 10.50 -4.86
N LEU A 621 10.89 9.25 -4.64
CA LEU A 621 11.60 8.43 -5.63
C LEU A 621 10.67 7.50 -6.39
N LEU A 622 9.61 7.01 -5.73
CA LEU A 622 8.60 6.13 -6.30
C LEU A 622 7.21 6.55 -5.78
N THR A 623 6.14 6.17 -6.48
CA THR A 623 4.79 6.23 -5.94
C THR A 623 4.54 5.11 -4.93
N GLU A 624 3.55 5.31 -4.05
CA GLU A 624 3.17 4.30 -3.05
C GLU A 624 2.68 3.00 -3.72
N ASN A 625 1.95 3.11 -4.83
CA ASN A 625 1.52 1.96 -5.62
C ASN A 625 2.71 1.17 -6.17
N THR A 626 3.75 1.84 -6.63
CA THR A 626 4.96 1.18 -7.12
C THR A 626 5.70 0.46 -5.99
N VAL A 627 5.83 1.08 -4.82
CA VAL A 627 6.42 0.42 -3.65
C VAL A 627 5.59 -0.79 -3.21
N ARG A 628 4.26 -0.69 -3.21
CA ARG A 628 3.37 -1.82 -2.93
C ARG A 628 3.59 -2.96 -3.92
N MET A 629 3.65 -2.66 -5.23
CA MET A 629 3.91 -3.65 -6.28
C MET A 629 5.25 -4.38 -6.07
N MET A 630 6.29 -3.67 -5.61
CA MET A 630 7.59 -4.30 -5.29
C MET A 630 7.47 -5.36 -4.19
N GLY A 631 6.53 -5.19 -3.26
CA GLY A 631 6.28 -6.10 -2.14
C GLY A 631 5.21 -7.17 -2.38
N GLU A 632 4.64 -7.25 -3.58
CA GLU A 632 3.67 -8.28 -3.94
C GLU A 632 4.34 -9.55 -4.48
N ASN A 633 3.64 -10.69 -4.42
CA ASN A 633 4.15 -11.94 -4.96
C ASN A 633 4.29 -11.89 -6.49
N GLN A 634 5.53 -11.90 -6.99
CA GLN A 634 5.86 -11.84 -8.42
C GLN A 634 6.28 -13.19 -9.02
N ILE A 635 6.23 -14.26 -8.23
CA ILE A 635 6.64 -15.61 -8.65
C ILE A 635 5.49 -16.61 -8.64
N GLY A 636 4.25 -16.13 -8.44
CA GLY A 636 3.04 -16.94 -8.52
C GLY A 636 3.07 -18.14 -7.55
N SER A 637 2.88 -19.34 -8.10
CA SER A 637 2.87 -20.59 -7.33
C SER A 637 4.27 -21.05 -6.86
N ILE A 638 5.35 -20.52 -7.44
CA ILE A 638 6.74 -20.87 -7.08
C ILE A 638 7.06 -20.34 -5.68
N PHE A 639 7.98 -21.01 -4.99
CA PHE A 639 8.52 -20.56 -3.71
C PHE A 639 10.01 -20.23 -3.87
N VAL A 640 10.52 -19.37 -2.98
CA VAL A 640 11.97 -19.19 -2.83
C VAL A 640 12.58 -20.56 -2.53
N GLU A 641 13.61 -20.96 -3.27
CA GLU A 641 14.28 -22.26 -3.15
C GLU A 641 15.59 -22.15 -2.36
N GLN A 642 15.93 -23.20 -1.62
CA GLN A 642 17.23 -23.24 -0.95
C GLN A 642 18.35 -23.33 -1.99
N GLN A 643 19.33 -22.45 -1.85
CA GLN A 643 20.54 -22.40 -2.65
C GLN A 643 21.62 -23.22 -1.96
N PRO A 644 22.26 -24.18 -2.64
CA PRO A 644 23.35 -24.96 -2.07
C PRO A 644 24.66 -24.17 -2.02
N ASP A 645 25.67 -24.70 -1.30
CA ASP A 645 27.00 -24.11 -1.16
C ASP A 645 28.02 -24.71 -2.15
N ALA A 646 28.08 -24.16 -3.36
CA ALA A 646 29.07 -24.56 -4.36
C ALA A 646 30.48 -24.00 -4.06
N ASP A 647 30.58 -22.93 -3.27
CA ASP A 647 31.83 -22.41 -2.71
C ASP A 647 31.66 -22.25 -1.19
N THR A 648 32.08 -23.29 -0.46
CA THR A 648 31.93 -23.39 1.01
C THR A 648 32.75 -22.36 1.78
N LEU A 649 33.74 -21.72 1.14
CA LEU A 649 34.49 -20.61 1.71
C LEU A 649 33.67 -19.31 1.72
N ARG A 650 32.66 -19.21 0.85
CA ARG A 650 31.87 -17.99 0.63
C ARG A 650 30.46 -18.06 1.17
N THR A 651 29.83 -19.24 1.16
CA THR A 651 28.44 -19.38 1.58
C THR A 651 28.16 -20.75 2.20
N ARG A 652 27.16 -20.78 3.08
CA ARG A 652 26.41 -21.96 3.48
C ARG A 652 25.05 -21.98 2.78
N PRO A 653 24.26 -23.06 2.87
CA PRO A 653 22.93 -23.09 2.26
C PRO A 653 21.98 -22.01 2.82
N PHE A 654 21.21 -21.35 1.96
CA PHE A 654 20.34 -20.21 2.30
C PHE A 654 19.10 -20.14 1.36
N PRO A 655 18.06 -19.31 1.59
CA PRO A 655 17.81 -18.46 2.75
C PRO A 655 16.88 -19.09 3.80
N LEU A 656 16.82 -18.47 4.99
CA LEU A 656 15.80 -18.76 5.99
C LEU A 656 14.44 -18.31 5.44
N GLY A 657 13.61 -19.27 5.03
CA GLY A 657 12.37 -18.98 4.29
C GLY A 657 12.19 -19.85 3.05
N ALA A 658 13.25 -20.56 2.62
CA ALA A 658 13.17 -21.52 1.52
C ALA A 658 11.99 -22.50 1.69
N GLY A 659 11.29 -22.76 0.58
CA GLY A 659 10.10 -23.60 0.51
C GLY A 659 8.82 -22.97 1.05
N ARG A 660 8.85 -21.69 1.47
CA ARG A 660 7.71 -21.01 2.11
C ARG A 660 7.50 -19.60 1.62
N ASP A 661 8.58 -18.84 1.55
CA ASP A 661 8.56 -17.42 1.22
C ASP A 661 8.31 -17.21 -0.27
N LYS A 662 7.79 -16.03 -0.58
CA LYS A 662 7.60 -15.55 -1.94
C LYS A 662 8.67 -14.53 -2.29
N PHE A 663 8.66 -14.07 -3.53
CA PHE A 663 9.60 -13.07 -4.00
C PHE A 663 8.87 -11.98 -4.79
N GLY A 664 9.23 -10.74 -4.51
CA GLY A 664 8.70 -9.54 -5.16
C GLY A 664 9.64 -8.97 -6.20
N LEU A 665 9.54 -7.67 -6.47
CA LEU A 665 10.47 -6.98 -7.39
C LEU A 665 11.70 -6.51 -6.62
N GLY A 666 12.62 -7.44 -6.35
CA GLY A 666 13.89 -7.18 -5.66
C GLY A 666 13.94 -7.57 -4.18
N PHE A 667 12.89 -8.18 -3.63
CA PHE A 667 12.82 -8.54 -2.22
C PHE A 667 12.27 -9.95 -2.00
N GLN A 668 12.81 -10.65 -1.02
CA GLN A 668 12.15 -11.83 -0.44
C GLN A 668 11.01 -11.37 0.46
N ILE A 669 9.85 -12.04 0.34
CA ILE A 669 8.61 -11.70 1.05
C ILE A 669 8.30 -12.79 2.07
N ALA A 670 8.26 -12.40 3.34
CA ALA A 670 7.98 -13.31 4.44
C ALA A 670 6.59 -13.95 4.32
N SER A 671 6.54 -15.28 4.41
CA SER A 671 5.30 -16.05 4.43
C SER A 671 4.57 -15.97 5.77
N ASN A 672 3.30 -16.41 5.78
CA ASN A 672 2.51 -16.58 7.01
C ASN A 672 2.81 -17.93 7.70
N ASP A 673 4.06 -18.12 8.13
CA ASP A 673 4.48 -19.31 8.88
C ASP A 673 4.43 -19.04 10.39
N LYS A 674 3.66 -19.87 11.13
CA LYS A 674 3.54 -19.78 12.59
C LYS A 674 4.88 -19.88 13.32
N ARG A 675 5.87 -20.59 12.76
CA ARG A 675 7.22 -20.69 13.34
C ARG A 675 7.95 -19.35 13.38
N SER A 676 7.57 -18.43 12.49
CA SER A 676 8.15 -17.11 12.38
C SER A 676 7.34 -16.02 13.11
N ALA A 677 6.26 -16.38 13.81
CA ALA A 677 5.30 -15.43 14.39
C ALA A 677 5.91 -14.50 15.46
N ARG A 678 7.09 -14.83 16.00
CA ARG A 678 7.85 -14.00 16.96
C ARG A 678 8.81 -12.99 16.31
N PHE A 679 8.95 -13.04 14.99
CA PHE A 679 9.80 -12.15 14.20
C PHE A 679 8.93 -11.19 13.36
N ARG A 680 9.44 -10.79 12.19
CA ARG A 680 8.76 -9.93 11.22
C ARG A 680 7.41 -10.47 10.74
N SER A 681 6.48 -9.54 10.50
CA SER A 681 5.12 -9.85 10.06
C SER A 681 5.10 -10.50 8.67
N PRO A 682 4.10 -11.35 8.35
CA PRO A 682 3.88 -11.81 6.98
C PRO A 682 3.78 -10.62 6.02
N GLY A 683 4.37 -10.75 4.83
CA GLY A 683 4.49 -9.64 3.86
C GLY A 683 5.70 -8.73 4.08
N SER A 684 6.51 -8.95 5.12
CA SER A 684 7.76 -8.20 5.32
C SER A 684 8.76 -8.47 4.19
N LEU A 685 9.43 -7.41 3.75
CA LEU A 685 10.44 -7.43 2.70
C LEU A 685 11.82 -7.63 3.32
N SER A 686 12.70 -8.39 2.67
CA SER A 686 14.05 -8.62 3.18
C SER A 686 15.04 -8.96 2.10
N TRP A 687 16.32 -8.69 2.39
CA TRP A 687 17.45 -9.13 1.59
C TRP A 687 18.76 -9.03 2.38
N ALA A 688 19.84 -9.54 1.80
CA ALA A 688 21.13 -9.63 2.48
C ALA A 688 22.33 -9.46 1.53
N GLY A 689 23.50 -9.27 2.13
CA GLY A 689 24.82 -9.24 1.51
C GLY A 689 25.69 -10.37 2.05
N ILE A 690 26.62 -10.84 1.22
CA ILE A 690 27.41 -12.06 1.46
C ILE A 690 28.23 -12.01 2.76
N PHE A 691 28.59 -10.82 3.24
CA PHE A 691 29.37 -10.64 4.47
C PHE A 691 28.51 -10.70 5.76
N ASN A 692 27.34 -11.35 5.68
CA ASN A 692 26.30 -11.38 6.71
C ASN A 692 25.82 -9.97 7.11
N THR A 693 25.64 -9.11 6.10
CA THR A 693 24.85 -7.88 6.23
C THR A 693 23.41 -8.19 5.85
N GLU A 694 22.42 -7.84 6.67
CA GLU A 694 21.01 -8.18 6.39
C GLU A 694 20.08 -7.04 6.81
N PHE A 695 18.97 -6.88 6.07
CA PHE A 695 17.92 -5.95 6.43
C PHE A 695 16.53 -6.52 6.19
N TRP A 696 15.54 -5.95 6.88
CA TRP A 696 14.13 -6.19 6.65
C TRP A 696 13.30 -4.92 6.79
N ILE A 697 12.15 -4.91 6.13
CA ILE A 697 11.15 -3.85 6.18
C ILE A 697 9.82 -4.51 6.48
N ASP A 698 9.21 -4.14 7.60
CA ASP A 698 7.91 -4.64 8.04
C ASP A 698 6.85 -3.54 7.83
N PRO A 699 6.11 -3.57 6.71
CA PRO A 699 5.10 -2.56 6.42
C PRO A 699 3.92 -2.64 7.38
N VAL A 700 3.68 -3.78 8.05
CA VAL A 700 2.58 -3.99 9.00
C VAL A 700 2.89 -3.33 10.33
N ARG A 701 4.12 -3.47 10.82
CA ARG A 701 4.59 -2.83 12.08
C ARG A 701 5.22 -1.46 11.85
N HIS A 702 5.36 -1.04 10.60
CA HIS A 702 5.95 0.24 10.17
C HIS A 702 7.38 0.45 10.66
N ILE A 703 8.17 -0.62 10.73
CA ILE A 703 9.59 -0.56 11.09
C ILE A 703 10.48 -1.21 10.03
N GLY A 704 11.75 -0.85 10.03
CA GLY A 704 12.80 -1.55 9.30
C GLY A 704 13.97 -1.80 10.23
N GLY A 705 14.67 -2.91 10.02
CA GLY A 705 15.88 -3.27 10.75
C GLY A 705 17.02 -3.56 9.78
N VAL A 706 18.24 -3.16 10.14
CA VAL A 706 19.46 -3.52 9.42
C VAL A 706 20.55 -3.87 10.41
N GLN A 707 21.25 -4.97 10.14
CA GLN A 707 22.42 -5.42 10.91
C GLN A 707 23.55 -5.70 9.93
N MET A 708 24.71 -5.08 10.16
CA MET A 708 25.88 -5.23 9.30
C MET A 708 27.05 -5.83 10.07
N MET A 709 27.58 -6.92 9.50
CA MET A 709 28.83 -7.58 9.90
C MET A 709 29.77 -7.64 8.68
N GLN A 710 30.99 -8.14 8.88
CA GLN A 710 31.94 -8.44 7.81
C GLN A 710 32.50 -9.86 7.93
N VAL A 711 31.62 -10.87 7.91
CA VAL A 711 31.98 -12.27 8.18
C VAL A 711 31.61 -13.17 7.00
N LEU A 712 32.52 -14.06 6.62
CA LEU A 712 32.29 -15.20 5.73
C LEU A 712 32.38 -16.53 6.51
N PRO A 713 31.80 -17.63 6.00
CA PRO A 713 30.88 -17.67 4.86
C PRO A 713 29.56 -16.95 5.16
N PHE A 714 28.85 -16.52 4.12
CA PHE A 714 27.46 -16.08 4.23
C PHE A 714 26.62 -17.20 4.85
N TYR A 715 25.64 -16.84 5.68
CA TYR A 715 24.83 -17.83 6.41
C TYR A 715 25.65 -18.70 7.37
N ASP A 716 26.78 -18.19 7.86
CA ASP A 716 27.44 -18.74 9.04
C ASP A 716 26.44 -18.83 10.21
N GLU A 717 26.36 -19.99 10.86
CA GLU A 717 25.35 -20.25 11.89
C GLU A 717 25.42 -19.26 13.06
N ARG A 718 26.64 -18.79 13.40
CA ARG A 718 26.84 -17.83 14.49
C ARG A 718 26.43 -16.41 14.08
N ALA A 719 26.71 -16.02 12.85
CA ALA A 719 26.21 -14.77 12.28
C ALA A 719 24.67 -14.77 12.19
N ILE A 720 24.07 -15.88 11.78
CA ILE A 720 22.61 -16.04 11.71
C ILE A 720 21.96 -16.01 13.09
N ARG A 721 22.56 -16.65 14.10
CA ARG A 721 22.12 -16.52 15.49
C ARG A 721 22.16 -15.06 15.95
N THR A 722 23.25 -14.35 15.67
CA THR A 722 23.39 -12.93 16.02
C THR A 722 22.24 -12.10 15.44
N LEU A 723 21.93 -12.30 14.15
CA LEU A 723 20.81 -11.64 13.49
C LEU A 723 19.46 -12.01 14.10
N ARG A 724 19.19 -13.30 14.31
CA ARG A 724 17.87 -13.77 14.78
C ARG A 724 17.60 -13.35 16.22
N ASP A 725 18.59 -13.43 17.09
CA ASP A 725 18.46 -12.95 18.47
C ASP A 725 18.17 -11.44 18.50
N PHE A 726 18.85 -10.65 17.64
CA PHE A 726 18.58 -9.22 17.49
C PHE A 726 17.17 -8.95 16.96
N GLU A 727 16.79 -9.59 15.85
CA GLU A 727 15.45 -9.45 15.24
C GLU A 727 14.35 -9.80 16.25
N GLU A 728 14.47 -10.92 16.97
CA GLU A 728 13.49 -11.33 17.96
C GLU A 728 13.32 -10.28 19.08
N LEU A 729 14.44 -9.79 19.62
CA LEU A 729 14.41 -8.75 20.65
C LEU A 729 13.80 -7.44 20.16
N VAL A 730 14.02 -7.06 18.90
CA VAL A 730 13.37 -5.88 18.30
C VAL A 730 11.86 -6.02 18.40
N TYR A 731 11.30 -7.15 17.99
CA TYR A 731 9.85 -7.39 18.02
C TYR A 731 9.30 -7.60 19.43
N GLN A 732 10.08 -8.20 20.34
CA GLN A 732 9.69 -8.35 21.75
C GLN A 732 9.59 -6.99 22.48
N HIS A 733 10.44 -6.02 22.12
CA HIS A 733 10.50 -4.71 22.79
C HIS A 733 9.82 -3.57 22.02
N LEU A 734 9.27 -3.82 20.84
CA LEU A 734 8.55 -2.86 20.03
C LEU A 734 7.22 -2.45 20.71
N ARG A 735 7.00 -1.15 20.88
CA ARG A 735 5.76 -0.59 21.45
C ARG A 735 5.09 0.40 20.52
#